data_AF-A0A094GMH0-F1
#
_entry.id   AF-A0A094GMH0-F1
#
_cell.length_a   1.000
_cell.length_b   1.000
_cell.length_c   1.000
_cell.angle_alpha   90.00
_cell.angle_beta   90.00
_cell.angle_gamma   90.00
#
_symmetry.space_group_name_H-M   'P 1'
#
loop_
_entity.id
_entity.type
_entity.pdbx_description
1 polymer ?
#
loop_
_entity_poly.entity_id
_entity_poly.type
_entity_poly.pdbx_seq_one_letter_code
_entity_poly.pdbx_strand_id
1 'polypeptide(L)'
;MSAKTTIKVPHLGGISVGYRLSNNTIDATKPTLVLINSMCTTFSLYNEQFNSKSLTDAVNLLAIEPLGHGATRSATEHFTYWDTATMALQAMEALGVEKAFALGTSQGGWMVVRMALLAPEKILGLLPLGTSMDYESASSREKGCWDPKTNLLPFYLKWSVPNPDFVVDAVWCGMVGSLGFSGTVSAETLAFWDETVREVYSGEEGRKRLRMAVICLLERDGLLLRLRDVKCPVYWLHGPEDPVFSKAIPEEQIKLFTSSPEATLTLVEGAGHYLNATSPKETEEAILKMVGLLQPHPMDSRNYPLLSGLHSIPSHLLDLRPDSEVDHDLLHPKPLSDEKNVWFFWHSGYTQMHPYTQRNIRAWHRRFSKQGWTIRVLNRLPSSPLNVANFLDISDPDTFPRAFVDGTIGGDYAPQHTSDLVRWPLLLKYGGVYADVGLMQIGDLDRMWSETVGNLASPFEVLSYNMGGVEGRGLTNYFLACLPNNPLFERCHKLFQALWAEDGGKTSTDGMHSSSLLKGLPMMGGSFTIEEGDKKIGPEEVSKMLTDYIIQGQAMTMVMGLVDDEDGWNGPKYVAEHVYAIDYMVGSQLINEITEWDGRKAFDLMSLSLPKDGETESAEQRQARKIVEACLQKSFGFKLAHGLILRVFKETLGLLWRKHEGSDDIPGTYAHWFRHGTTYWNQDGLSPRLEFEVIEPFKRGPLLRELREVNLYTDIAFASGSKYAVRVLARDASSSSASELAAIPGVEIFEGDSYDEATLRKAFVGIDYAFVNTNGFAIGEKACGHLDGKAKVTDYLSAQPTTPMAWSVLTSCLYMEGFSEVLAPHPDPNNTDTLIFAAPLGTAKCPLIYLKDYGDYARWILDTPAWSNGLVLHVATEDISWKGLTAAFTEVTGIKSVYKDITLDEYFKLGVFADPEAKVGHSVTHNDPTLFTIHENYSGFWNT
;
A
#
# COMPACT_ATOMS: atom_id res chain seq x y z
N MET A 1 18.59 10.98 -54.41
CA MET A 1 19.37 12.24 -54.61
C MET A 1 20.40 12.40 -53.50
N SER A 2 21.63 12.81 -53.85
CA SER A 2 22.70 13.11 -52.88
C SER A 2 22.46 14.42 -52.12
N ALA A 3 23.09 14.58 -50.95
CA ALA A 3 23.08 15.84 -50.21
C ALA A 3 23.57 17.02 -51.07
N LYS A 4 22.89 18.16 -50.95
CA LYS A 4 23.31 19.43 -51.60
C LYS A 4 24.19 20.29 -50.69
N THR A 5 24.17 20.00 -49.39
CA THR A 5 24.94 20.68 -48.36
C THR A 5 26.15 19.85 -47.98
N THR A 6 27.30 20.52 -47.83
CA THR A 6 28.53 19.87 -47.35
C THR A 6 29.21 20.70 -46.28
N ILE A 7 29.92 20.04 -45.37
CA ILE A 7 30.77 20.68 -44.35
C ILE A 7 32.17 20.10 -44.38
N LYS A 8 33.18 20.91 -44.05
CA LYS A 8 34.59 20.48 -44.04
C LYS A 8 34.98 19.98 -42.65
N VAL A 9 35.61 18.81 -42.59
CA VAL A 9 36.20 18.25 -41.37
C VAL A 9 37.65 17.83 -41.60
N PRO A 10 38.53 17.89 -40.58
CA PRO A 10 39.97 17.69 -40.77
C PRO A 10 40.41 16.23 -40.95
N HIS A 11 39.57 15.24 -40.59
CA HIS A 11 39.94 13.82 -40.67
C HIS A 11 40.46 13.43 -42.07
N LEU A 12 41.43 12.50 -42.14
CA LEU A 12 42.08 12.03 -43.37
C LEU A 12 42.64 13.13 -44.29
N GLY A 13 43.13 14.23 -43.72
CA GLY A 13 43.70 15.35 -44.47
C GLY A 13 42.66 16.28 -45.09
N GLY A 14 41.38 16.12 -44.73
CA GLY A 14 40.28 16.96 -45.18
C GLY A 14 39.19 16.15 -45.89
N ILE A 15 37.98 16.20 -45.34
CA ILE A 15 36.78 15.57 -45.93
C ILE A 15 35.71 16.64 -46.11
N SER A 16 35.06 16.63 -47.29
CA SER A 16 33.78 17.30 -47.54
C SER A 16 32.67 16.33 -47.19
N VAL A 17 32.01 16.53 -46.07
CA VAL A 17 30.95 15.64 -45.57
C VAL A 17 29.61 16.09 -46.13
N GLY A 18 28.93 15.24 -46.90
CA GLY A 18 27.55 15.46 -47.33
C GLY A 18 26.59 15.24 -46.17
N TYR A 19 25.68 16.19 -45.93
CA TYR A 19 24.69 16.08 -44.85
C TYR A 19 23.36 16.72 -45.22
N ARG A 20 22.29 16.42 -44.48
CA ARG A 20 20.98 17.10 -44.53
C ARG A 20 20.49 17.36 -43.12
N LEU A 21 19.96 18.57 -42.88
CA LEU A 21 19.31 18.95 -41.64
C LEU A 21 17.80 19.12 -41.81
N SER A 22 17.03 18.71 -40.81
CA SER A 22 15.63 19.13 -40.68
C SER A 22 15.60 20.65 -40.53
N ASN A 23 14.69 21.33 -41.23
CA ASN A 23 14.55 22.79 -41.18
C ASN A 23 15.82 23.60 -41.54
N ASN A 24 16.83 22.98 -42.15
CA ASN A 24 18.10 23.58 -42.58
C ASN A 24 18.97 24.22 -41.46
N THR A 25 18.59 24.10 -40.19
CA THR A 25 19.34 24.62 -39.03
C THR A 25 19.21 23.67 -37.85
N ILE A 26 20.18 23.71 -36.93
CA ILE A 26 20.04 23.07 -35.63
C ILE A 26 19.23 23.99 -34.72
N ASP A 27 18.15 23.45 -34.15
CA ASP A 27 17.41 24.09 -33.07
C ASP A 27 17.97 23.62 -31.73
N ALA A 28 18.63 24.52 -31.00
CA ALA A 28 19.27 24.19 -29.73
C ALA A 28 18.27 23.73 -28.64
N THR A 29 16.97 23.99 -28.80
CA THR A 29 15.96 23.51 -27.84
C THR A 29 15.55 22.06 -28.07
N LYS A 30 15.96 21.46 -29.20
CA LYS A 30 15.60 20.08 -29.55
C LYS A 30 16.79 19.14 -29.41
N PRO A 31 16.57 17.89 -28.99
CA PRO A 31 17.58 16.85 -29.09
C PRO A 31 17.92 16.60 -30.57
N THR A 32 19.15 16.19 -30.85
CA THR A 32 19.60 15.87 -32.20
C THR A 32 19.71 14.36 -32.39
N LEU A 33 19.19 13.87 -33.52
CA LEU A 33 19.34 12.50 -33.98
C LEU A 33 20.21 12.48 -35.24
N VAL A 34 21.39 11.87 -35.14
CA VAL A 34 22.26 11.61 -36.28
C VAL A 34 21.80 10.34 -36.99
N LEU A 35 21.64 10.42 -38.32
CA LEU A 35 21.19 9.33 -39.17
C LEU A 35 22.31 8.94 -40.14
N ILE A 36 22.74 7.67 -40.11
CA ILE A 36 23.81 7.15 -40.99
C ILE A 36 23.26 6.10 -41.95
N ASN A 37 23.35 6.38 -43.25
CA ASN A 37 22.68 5.60 -44.29
C ASN A 37 23.29 4.20 -44.55
N SER A 38 22.47 3.31 -45.11
CA SER A 38 22.84 1.98 -45.62
C SER A 38 23.79 2.04 -46.82
N MET A 39 24.36 0.89 -47.18
CA MET A 39 25.26 0.75 -48.33
C MET A 39 24.58 1.17 -49.63
N CYS A 40 25.31 1.91 -50.46
CA CYS A 40 24.86 2.41 -51.77
C CYS A 40 23.61 3.31 -51.72
N THR A 41 23.26 3.85 -50.55
CA THR A 41 22.16 4.81 -50.40
C THR A 41 22.67 6.23 -50.16
N THR A 42 21.73 7.18 -50.09
CA THR A 42 21.95 8.61 -49.78
C THR A 42 21.07 8.99 -48.60
N PHE A 43 21.12 10.25 -48.12
CA PHE A 43 20.17 10.71 -47.09
C PHE A 43 18.71 10.43 -47.45
N SER A 44 18.40 10.29 -48.75
CA SER A 44 17.06 10.01 -49.26
C SER A 44 16.45 8.74 -48.65
N LEU A 45 17.27 7.84 -48.09
CA LEU A 45 16.78 6.67 -47.34
C LEU A 45 15.92 7.06 -46.15
N TYR A 46 16.14 8.24 -45.57
CA TYR A 46 15.40 8.76 -44.43
C TYR A 46 14.28 9.74 -44.83
N ASN A 47 13.87 9.79 -46.10
CA ASN A 47 12.85 10.74 -46.55
C ASN A 47 11.55 10.64 -45.74
N GLU A 48 11.11 9.43 -45.38
CA GLU A 48 9.94 9.23 -44.52
C GLU A 48 10.11 9.94 -43.16
N GLN A 49 11.27 9.79 -42.52
CA GLN A 49 11.59 10.46 -41.27
C GLN A 49 11.66 11.99 -41.43
N PHE A 50 12.26 12.49 -42.50
CA PHE A 50 12.31 13.94 -42.78
C PHE A 50 10.95 14.55 -43.14
N ASN A 51 10.03 13.74 -43.69
CA ASN A 51 8.68 14.18 -44.03
C ASN A 51 7.72 14.08 -42.84
N SER A 52 8.09 13.37 -41.77
CA SER A 52 7.31 13.31 -40.55
C SER A 52 7.40 14.62 -39.77
N LYS A 53 6.27 15.34 -39.71
CA LYS A 53 6.17 16.57 -38.93
C LYS A 53 6.28 16.29 -37.42
N SER A 54 5.68 15.19 -36.97
CA SER A 54 5.81 14.69 -35.60
C SER A 54 7.27 14.56 -35.20
N LEU A 55 8.07 13.89 -36.05
CA LEU A 55 9.48 13.67 -35.76
C LEU A 55 10.31 14.96 -35.84
N THR A 56 10.13 15.75 -36.91
CA THR A 56 10.89 17.01 -37.10
C THR A 56 10.48 18.12 -36.11
N ASP A 57 9.32 17.98 -35.47
CA ASP A 57 8.92 18.81 -34.34
C ASP A 57 9.61 18.39 -33.04
N ALA A 58 9.79 17.10 -32.82
CA ALA A 58 10.42 16.57 -31.61
C ALA A 58 11.95 16.64 -31.63
N VAL A 59 12.61 16.41 -32.77
CA VAL A 59 14.08 16.27 -32.86
C VAL A 59 14.67 17.03 -34.05
N ASN A 60 15.93 17.45 -33.92
CA ASN A 60 16.76 17.80 -35.09
C ASN A 60 17.20 16.51 -35.78
N LEU A 61 16.80 16.31 -37.04
CA LEU A 61 17.33 15.23 -37.86
C LEU A 61 18.57 15.69 -38.61
N LEU A 62 19.70 15.02 -38.35
CA LEU A 62 20.97 15.26 -39.03
C LEU A 62 21.39 13.99 -39.77
N ALA A 63 21.06 13.88 -41.05
CA ALA A 63 21.53 12.78 -41.87
C ALA A 63 22.92 13.07 -42.42
N ILE A 64 23.87 12.16 -42.20
CA ILE A 64 25.25 12.26 -42.68
C ILE A 64 25.50 11.13 -43.67
N GLU A 65 26.03 11.48 -44.84
CA GLU A 65 26.38 10.52 -45.87
C GLU A 65 27.77 9.92 -45.58
N PRO A 66 27.90 8.58 -45.45
CA PRO A 66 29.18 7.92 -45.18
C PRO A 66 30.27 8.21 -46.21
N LEU A 67 31.53 7.92 -45.87
CA LEU A 67 32.61 7.91 -46.86
C LEU A 67 32.26 6.94 -48.02
N GLY A 68 32.54 7.37 -49.24
CA GLY A 68 32.18 6.63 -50.46
C GLY A 68 30.71 6.75 -50.90
N HIS A 69 29.88 7.51 -50.19
CA HIS A 69 28.44 7.63 -50.46
C HIS A 69 28.03 9.08 -50.72
N GLY A 70 26.96 9.25 -51.51
CA GLY A 70 26.34 10.55 -51.82
C GLY A 70 27.33 11.65 -52.23
N ALA A 71 27.26 12.78 -51.55
CA ALA A 71 28.10 13.96 -51.76
C ALA A 71 29.40 13.97 -50.94
N THR A 72 29.63 12.98 -50.07
CA THR A 72 30.83 12.92 -49.23
C THR A 72 32.08 12.64 -50.06
N ARG A 73 33.14 13.44 -49.89
CA ARG A 73 34.42 13.35 -50.63
C ARG A 73 35.60 13.48 -49.68
N SER A 74 36.56 12.57 -49.79
CA SER A 74 37.81 12.55 -49.02
C SER A 74 39.00 12.81 -49.94
N ALA A 75 40.05 13.44 -49.41
CA ALA A 75 41.34 13.53 -50.10
C ALA A 75 42.05 12.16 -50.18
N THR A 76 41.75 11.25 -49.25
CA THR A 76 42.34 9.91 -49.18
C THR A 76 41.40 8.88 -49.81
N GLU A 77 41.93 8.02 -50.69
CA GLU A 77 41.15 6.97 -51.37
C GLU A 77 40.85 5.75 -50.48
N HIS A 78 41.56 5.58 -49.36
CA HIS A 78 41.41 4.47 -48.42
C HIS A 78 40.84 4.94 -47.08
N PHE A 79 39.84 4.21 -46.59
CA PHE A 79 39.17 4.49 -45.32
C PHE A 79 38.43 3.24 -44.82
N THR A 80 37.96 3.30 -43.58
CA THR A 80 37.22 2.25 -42.89
C THR A 80 35.92 2.81 -42.27
N TYR A 81 35.13 1.94 -41.62
CA TYR A 81 33.96 2.38 -40.85
C TYR A 81 34.34 3.21 -39.61
N TRP A 82 35.54 3.03 -39.05
CA TRP A 82 36.06 3.87 -37.97
C TRP A 82 36.31 5.31 -38.45
N ASP A 83 36.76 5.47 -39.69
CA ASP A 83 36.96 6.79 -40.29
C ASP A 83 35.64 7.51 -40.54
N THR A 84 34.60 6.77 -40.96
CA THR A 84 33.26 7.35 -41.08
C THR A 84 32.70 7.78 -39.73
N ALA A 85 32.86 6.95 -38.68
CA ALA A 85 32.43 7.32 -37.33
C ALA A 85 33.15 8.57 -36.80
N THR A 86 34.48 8.65 -37.01
CA THR A 86 35.29 9.82 -36.64
C THR A 86 34.85 11.07 -37.42
N MET A 87 34.66 10.94 -38.73
CA MET A 87 34.16 12.00 -39.60
C MET A 87 32.77 12.49 -39.16
N ALA A 88 31.86 11.59 -38.80
CA ALA A 88 30.52 11.94 -38.34
C ALA A 88 30.55 12.73 -37.02
N LEU A 89 31.39 12.31 -36.06
CA LEU A 89 31.60 13.04 -34.80
C LEU A 89 32.20 14.44 -35.04
N GLN A 90 33.14 14.58 -35.98
CA GLN A 90 33.68 15.89 -36.35
C GLN A 90 32.66 16.76 -37.10
N ALA A 91 31.78 16.15 -37.90
CA ALA A 91 30.70 16.88 -38.58
C ALA A 91 29.66 17.39 -37.57
N MET A 92 29.34 16.60 -36.54
CA MET A 92 28.52 17.07 -35.41
C MET A 92 29.13 18.32 -34.77
N GLU A 93 30.43 18.27 -34.42
CA GLU A 93 31.14 19.38 -33.80
C GLU A 93 31.15 20.63 -34.69
N ALA A 94 31.45 20.46 -35.98
CA ALA A 94 31.45 21.56 -36.95
C ALA A 94 30.05 22.18 -37.19
N LEU A 95 28.99 21.43 -36.91
CA LEU A 95 27.59 21.89 -36.99
C LEU A 95 27.06 22.41 -35.63
N GLY A 96 27.89 22.44 -34.58
CA GLY A 96 27.49 22.89 -33.25
C GLY A 96 26.63 21.87 -32.47
N VAL A 97 26.69 20.58 -32.83
CA VAL A 97 26.00 19.51 -32.12
C VAL A 97 26.95 18.86 -31.12
N GLU A 98 26.79 19.19 -29.84
CA GLU A 98 27.64 18.67 -28.76
C GLU A 98 27.32 17.20 -28.43
N LYS A 99 26.03 16.88 -28.33
CA LYS A 99 25.50 15.56 -27.99
C LYS A 99 24.37 15.17 -28.94
N ALA A 100 24.28 13.89 -29.28
CA ALA A 100 23.24 13.38 -30.14
C ALA A 100 22.86 11.93 -29.83
N PHE A 101 21.65 11.56 -30.18
CA PHE A 101 21.29 10.17 -30.44
C PHE A 101 21.82 9.76 -31.81
N ALA A 102 22.04 8.48 -32.04
CA ALA A 102 22.51 7.99 -33.32
C ALA A 102 21.74 6.76 -33.80
N LEU A 103 21.21 6.84 -35.01
CA LEU A 103 20.48 5.77 -35.70
C LEU A 103 21.24 5.39 -36.96
N GLY A 104 21.40 4.09 -37.16
CA GLY A 104 22.07 3.56 -38.34
C GLY A 104 21.40 2.30 -38.87
N THR A 105 21.14 2.30 -40.18
CA THR A 105 20.53 1.15 -40.87
C THR A 105 21.60 0.33 -41.59
N SER A 106 21.55 -1.00 -41.49
CA SER A 106 22.52 -1.91 -42.14
C SER A 106 23.95 -1.51 -41.76
N GLN A 107 24.77 -1.06 -42.73
CA GLN A 107 26.12 -0.58 -42.43
C GLN A 107 26.18 0.62 -41.48
N GLY A 108 25.13 1.45 -41.49
CA GLY A 108 25.02 2.58 -40.58
C GLY A 108 25.03 2.12 -39.13
N GLY A 109 24.45 0.95 -38.84
CA GLY A 109 24.44 0.34 -37.50
C GLY A 109 25.85 0.15 -36.93
N TRP A 110 26.75 -0.43 -37.72
CA TRP A 110 28.17 -0.57 -37.37
C TRP A 110 28.87 0.77 -37.12
N MET A 111 28.50 1.80 -37.88
CA MET A 111 29.12 3.12 -37.79
C MET A 111 28.65 3.87 -36.54
N VAL A 112 27.35 3.85 -36.23
CA VAL A 112 26.82 4.52 -35.02
C VAL A 112 27.28 3.87 -33.73
N VAL A 113 27.43 2.54 -33.70
CA VAL A 113 28.04 1.85 -32.54
C VAL A 113 29.51 2.25 -32.40
N ARG A 114 30.26 2.39 -33.51
CA ARG A 114 31.63 2.93 -33.46
C ARG A 114 31.68 4.38 -32.97
N MET A 115 30.69 5.22 -33.32
CA MET A 115 30.60 6.58 -32.76
C MET A 115 30.47 6.54 -31.24
N ALA A 116 29.62 5.67 -30.69
CA ALA A 116 29.45 5.52 -29.25
C ALA A 116 30.70 4.95 -28.55
N LEU A 117 31.46 4.09 -29.23
CA LEU A 117 32.73 3.57 -28.71
C LEU A 117 33.85 4.63 -28.73
N LEU A 118 33.88 5.51 -29.73
CA LEU A 118 34.89 6.56 -29.87
C LEU A 118 34.63 7.77 -28.96
N ALA A 119 33.37 8.13 -28.75
CA ALA A 119 32.95 9.29 -27.97
C ALA A 119 31.71 8.97 -27.14
N PRO A 120 31.83 8.11 -26.10
CA PRO A 120 30.70 7.68 -25.27
C PRO A 120 30.00 8.85 -24.56
N GLU A 121 30.68 9.96 -24.35
CA GLU A 121 30.14 11.19 -23.75
C GLU A 121 29.28 12.03 -24.73
N LYS A 122 29.46 11.81 -26.05
CA LYS A 122 28.73 12.55 -27.10
C LYS A 122 27.48 11.81 -27.59
N ILE A 123 27.45 10.48 -27.46
CA ILE A 123 26.33 9.66 -27.93
C ILE A 123 25.38 9.33 -26.78
N LEU A 124 24.17 9.87 -26.85
CA LEU A 124 23.13 9.76 -25.83
C LEU A 124 22.38 8.44 -25.87
N GLY A 125 22.25 7.83 -27.05
CA GLY A 125 21.54 6.57 -27.26
C GLY A 125 21.69 6.08 -28.69
N LEU A 126 21.54 4.77 -28.87
CA LEU A 126 21.73 4.08 -30.15
C LEU A 126 20.44 3.43 -30.62
N LEU A 127 20.18 3.56 -31.92
CA LEU A 127 19.09 2.88 -32.63
C LEU A 127 19.63 2.12 -33.86
N PRO A 128 20.25 0.93 -33.68
CA PRO A 128 20.70 0.09 -34.77
C PRO A 128 19.50 -0.60 -35.45
N LEU A 129 19.44 -0.55 -36.78
CA LEU A 129 18.33 -1.08 -37.57
C LEU A 129 18.81 -2.09 -38.61
N GLY A 130 18.20 -3.28 -38.68
CA GLY A 130 18.45 -4.27 -39.74
C GLY A 130 19.95 -4.53 -39.94
N THR A 131 20.67 -4.76 -38.84
CA THR A 131 22.14 -4.78 -38.82
C THR A 131 22.67 -6.00 -38.06
N SER A 132 23.99 -6.10 -37.94
CA SER A 132 24.68 -7.00 -37.00
C SER A 132 25.89 -6.30 -36.40
N MET A 133 26.54 -6.91 -35.42
CA MET A 133 27.79 -6.46 -34.81
C MET A 133 28.95 -7.44 -35.08
N ASP A 134 28.72 -8.44 -35.92
CA ASP A 134 29.76 -9.34 -36.40
C ASP A 134 30.35 -8.78 -37.71
N TYR A 135 31.49 -9.33 -38.15
CA TYR A 135 32.05 -9.11 -39.49
C TYR A 135 31.62 -10.21 -40.48
N GLU A 136 30.57 -10.92 -40.10
CA GLU A 136 29.96 -12.00 -40.84
C GLU A 136 30.90 -13.20 -40.91
N SER A 137 31.30 -13.61 -39.71
CA SER A 137 32.14 -14.78 -39.46
C SER A 137 31.47 -16.07 -39.97
N ALA A 138 32.21 -17.18 -39.96
CA ALA A 138 31.62 -18.49 -40.26
C ALA A 138 30.40 -18.80 -39.38
N SER A 139 30.44 -18.37 -38.10
CA SER A 139 29.35 -18.62 -37.15
C SER A 139 28.06 -17.88 -37.52
N SER A 140 28.12 -16.62 -37.94
CA SER A 140 26.89 -15.90 -38.32
C SER A 140 26.30 -16.42 -39.63
N ARG A 141 27.14 -16.87 -40.56
CA ARG A 141 26.71 -17.50 -41.81
C ARG A 141 26.03 -18.84 -41.58
N GLU A 142 26.54 -19.66 -40.67
CA GLU A 142 25.88 -20.90 -40.23
C GLU A 142 24.48 -20.64 -39.64
N LYS A 143 24.25 -19.44 -39.09
CA LYS A 143 22.96 -18.98 -38.55
C LYS A 143 22.05 -18.32 -39.57
N GLY A 144 22.40 -18.37 -40.86
CA GLY A 144 21.57 -17.86 -41.96
C GLY A 144 21.85 -16.42 -42.37
N CYS A 145 22.97 -15.81 -41.94
CA CYS A 145 23.41 -14.55 -42.53
C CYS A 145 24.05 -14.77 -43.90
N TRP A 146 23.99 -13.75 -44.75
CA TRP A 146 24.59 -13.78 -46.09
C TRP A 146 26.13 -13.94 -46.06
N ASP A 147 26.69 -14.38 -47.20
CA ASP A 147 28.14 -14.45 -47.44
C ASP A 147 28.59 -13.26 -48.33
N PRO A 148 28.97 -12.12 -47.74
CA PRO A 148 29.34 -10.95 -48.53
C PRO A 148 30.56 -11.22 -49.41
N LYS A 149 31.49 -12.10 -49.01
CA LYS A 149 32.71 -12.35 -49.78
C LYS A 149 32.38 -13.07 -51.07
N THR A 150 31.61 -14.16 -50.99
CA THR A 150 31.23 -14.92 -52.20
C THR A 150 30.35 -14.06 -53.12
N ASN A 151 29.42 -13.29 -52.57
CA ASN A 151 28.47 -12.52 -53.36
C ASN A 151 29.06 -11.25 -53.99
N LEU A 152 30.01 -10.58 -53.33
CA LEU A 152 30.50 -9.26 -53.75
C LEU A 152 31.89 -9.26 -54.40
N LEU A 153 32.71 -10.32 -54.18
CA LEU A 153 34.06 -10.40 -54.75
C LEU A 153 34.10 -10.26 -56.28
N PRO A 154 33.17 -10.85 -57.08
CA PRO A 154 33.16 -10.67 -58.53
C PRO A 154 33.01 -9.19 -58.95
N PHE A 155 32.15 -8.43 -58.26
CA PHE A 155 31.97 -7.01 -58.51
C PHE A 155 33.22 -6.22 -58.12
N TYR A 156 33.80 -6.50 -56.95
CA TYR A 156 35.05 -5.88 -56.51
C TYR A 156 36.19 -6.08 -57.53
N LEU A 157 36.38 -7.31 -58.02
CA LEU A 157 37.42 -7.63 -59.00
C LEU A 157 37.18 -6.88 -60.31
N LYS A 158 35.92 -6.87 -60.80
CA LYS A 158 35.54 -6.14 -62.00
C LYS A 158 35.82 -4.64 -61.86
N TRP A 159 35.44 -4.05 -60.73
CA TRP A 159 35.64 -2.63 -60.48
C TRP A 159 37.06 -2.28 -60.09
N SER A 160 37.98 -3.22 -59.97
CA SER A 160 39.40 -2.94 -59.71
C SER A 160 40.18 -2.54 -60.96
N VAL A 161 39.56 -2.62 -62.14
CA VAL A 161 40.10 -2.14 -63.41
C VAL A 161 39.59 -0.70 -63.66
N PRO A 162 40.48 0.28 -63.97
CA PRO A 162 40.07 1.64 -64.35
C PRO A 162 39.06 1.67 -65.50
N ASN A 163 38.05 2.53 -65.38
CA ASN A 163 37.02 2.71 -66.41
C ASN A 163 36.42 4.12 -66.31
N PRO A 164 36.85 5.06 -67.18
CA PRO A 164 36.33 6.43 -67.22
C PRO A 164 34.82 6.52 -67.49
N ASP A 165 34.27 5.57 -68.25
CA ASP A 165 32.85 5.50 -68.63
C ASP A 165 32.05 4.58 -67.69
N PHE A 166 32.57 4.33 -66.48
CA PHE A 166 31.92 3.46 -65.52
C PHE A 166 30.50 3.93 -65.20
N VAL A 167 29.55 3.01 -65.25
CA VAL A 167 28.25 3.14 -64.60
C VAL A 167 28.02 1.82 -63.88
N VAL A 168 27.58 1.91 -62.63
CA VAL A 168 27.27 0.73 -61.81
C VAL A 168 26.32 -0.24 -62.51
N ASP A 169 26.59 -1.52 -62.30
CA ASP A 169 25.93 -2.62 -62.98
C ASP A 169 24.44 -2.71 -62.62
N ALA A 170 23.58 -3.02 -63.61
CA ALA A 170 22.15 -3.19 -63.37
C ALA A 170 21.85 -4.32 -62.37
N VAL A 171 22.67 -5.37 -62.36
CA VAL A 171 22.58 -6.46 -61.37
C VAL A 171 22.83 -5.93 -59.95
N TRP A 172 23.79 -5.01 -59.80
CA TRP A 172 24.08 -4.39 -58.50
C TRP A 172 22.93 -3.51 -58.03
N CYS A 173 22.39 -2.65 -58.91
CA CYS A 173 21.21 -1.84 -58.59
C CYS A 173 20.02 -2.72 -58.18
N GLY A 174 19.80 -3.82 -58.90
CA GLY A 174 18.78 -4.81 -58.57
C GLY A 174 18.98 -5.43 -57.19
N MET A 175 20.23 -5.76 -56.81
CA MET A 175 20.55 -6.27 -55.46
C MET A 175 20.29 -5.23 -54.36
N VAL A 176 20.65 -3.96 -54.58
CA VAL A 176 20.37 -2.87 -53.63
C VAL A 176 18.87 -2.73 -53.39
N GLY A 177 18.07 -2.78 -54.46
CA GLY A 177 16.61 -2.75 -54.35
C GLY A 177 16.02 -3.98 -53.65
N SER A 178 16.38 -5.17 -54.11
CA SER A 178 15.73 -6.43 -53.67
C SER A 178 16.16 -6.86 -52.27
N LEU A 179 17.46 -6.78 -51.94
CA LEU A 179 17.95 -7.11 -50.59
C LEU A 179 17.62 -6.01 -49.59
N GLY A 180 17.73 -4.75 -50.02
CA GLY A 180 17.48 -3.60 -49.17
C GLY A 180 16.03 -3.49 -48.73
N PHE A 181 15.09 -3.49 -49.67
CA PHE A 181 13.68 -3.31 -49.36
C PHE A 181 12.91 -4.63 -49.21
N SER A 182 13.56 -5.79 -49.31
CA SER A 182 12.95 -7.12 -49.17
C SER A 182 11.69 -7.36 -50.04
N GLY A 183 11.52 -6.62 -51.14
CA GLY A 183 10.37 -6.71 -52.05
C GLY A 183 9.11 -5.92 -51.64
N THR A 184 9.12 -5.18 -50.54
CA THR A 184 7.94 -4.48 -49.97
C THR A 184 7.80 -3.01 -50.37
N VAL A 185 8.30 -2.58 -51.54
CA VAL A 185 8.20 -1.17 -52.00
C VAL A 185 7.70 -1.02 -53.43
N SER A 186 7.19 0.17 -53.75
CA SER A 186 6.61 0.47 -55.06
C SER A 186 7.64 0.46 -56.20
N ALA A 187 7.17 0.26 -57.43
CA ALA A 187 8.03 0.29 -58.62
C ALA A 187 8.72 1.66 -58.80
N GLU A 188 8.06 2.75 -58.41
CA GLU A 188 8.62 4.11 -58.43
C GLU A 188 9.79 4.24 -57.45
N THR A 189 9.67 3.63 -56.26
CA THR A 189 10.74 3.63 -55.26
C THR A 189 11.96 2.88 -55.77
N LEU A 190 11.76 1.71 -56.42
CA LEU A 190 12.85 0.95 -57.03
C LEU A 190 13.51 1.71 -58.18
N ALA A 191 12.72 2.36 -59.04
CA ALA A 191 13.23 3.18 -60.14
C ALA A 191 14.06 4.38 -59.63
N PHE A 192 13.58 5.06 -58.57
CA PHE A 192 14.30 6.16 -57.93
C PHE A 192 15.67 5.72 -57.40
N TRP A 193 15.75 4.53 -56.78
CA TRP A 193 17.01 4.01 -56.28
C TRP A 193 17.93 3.51 -57.39
N ASP A 194 17.42 2.87 -58.45
CA ASP A 194 18.25 2.52 -59.62
C ASP A 194 18.88 3.78 -60.25
N GLU A 195 18.09 4.83 -60.47
CA GLU A 195 18.58 6.10 -61.00
C GLU A 195 19.59 6.76 -60.05
N THR A 196 19.27 6.85 -58.76
CA THR A 196 20.16 7.47 -57.75
C THR A 196 21.49 6.72 -57.67
N VAL A 197 21.49 5.38 -57.67
CA VAL A 197 22.71 4.56 -57.57
C VAL A 197 23.57 4.75 -58.82
N ARG A 198 22.98 4.79 -60.02
CA ARG A 198 23.68 5.08 -61.28
C ARG A 198 24.26 6.49 -61.32
N GLU A 199 23.51 7.48 -60.86
CA GLU A 199 23.97 8.87 -60.79
C GLU A 199 25.18 8.98 -59.86
N VAL A 200 25.06 8.46 -58.63
CA VAL A 200 26.11 8.54 -57.60
C VAL A 200 27.37 7.78 -58.04
N TYR A 201 27.22 6.62 -58.67
CA TYR A 201 28.32 5.75 -59.06
C TYR A 201 28.50 5.70 -60.58
N SER A 202 28.73 6.88 -61.15
CA SER A 202 29.13 7.08 -62.53
C SER A 202 30.54 7.69 -62.64
N GLY A 203 31.20 7.41 -63.76
CA GLY A 203 32.56 7.79 -64.06
C GLY A 203 33.62 7.11 -63.19
N GLU A 204 34.88 7.43 -63.47
CA GLU A 204 36.04 6.89 -62.75
C GLU A 204 35.98 7.16 -61.24
N GLU A 205 35.56 8.35 -60.83
CA GLU A 205 35.40 8.71 -59.41
C GLU A 205 34.24 7.97 -58.74
N GLY A 206 33.15 7.69 -59.47
CA GLY A 206 32.08 6.81 -59.00
C GLY A 206 32.56 5.39 -58.78
N ARG A 207 33.32 4.83 -59.75
CA ARG A 207 33.91 3.50 -59.67
C ARG A 207 34.81 3.34 -58.45
N LYS A 208 35.76 4.26 -58.25
CA LYS A 208 36.70 4.22 -57.12
C LYS A 208 35.97 4.26 -55.78
N ARG A 209 34.97 5.14 -55.63
CA ARG A 209 34.17 5.25 -54.40
C ARG A 209 33.35 3.99 -54.12
N LEU A 210 32.66 3.45 -55.14
CA LEU A 210 31.90 2.21 -54.98
C LEU A 210 32.81 1.05 -54.59
N ARG A 211 33.93 0.89 -55.31
CA ARG A 211 34.95 -0.12 -54.98
C ARG A 211 35.42 0.00 -53.54
N MET A 212 35.69 1.22 -53.04
CA MET A 212 36.15 1.40 -51.67
C MET A 212 35.06 1.15 -50.62
N ALA A 213 33.82 1.55 -50.89
CA ALA A 213 32.69 1.22 -50.03
C ALA A 213 32.53 -0.32 -49.88
N VAL A 214 32.78 -1.06 -50.97
CA VAL A 214 32.71 -2.53 -50.97
C VAL A 214 33.89 -3.15 -50.22
N ILE A 215 35.10 -2.59 -50.34
CA ILE A 215 36.24 -3.02 -49.52
C ILE A 215 35.91 -2.82 -48.02
N CYS A 216 35.37 -1.66 -47.65
CA CYS A 216 34.98 -1.39 -46.26
C CYS A 216 34.00 -2.43 -45.73
N LEU A 217 33.02 -2.83 -46.55
CA LEU A 217 32.11 -3.89 -46.17
C LEU A 217 32.88 -5.22 -46.05
N LEU A 218 33.60 -5.66 -47.08
CA LEU A 218 34.29 -6.95 -47.11
C LEU A 218 35.33 -7.15 -46.00
N GLU A 219 36.03 -6.09 -45.61
CA GLU A 219 37.14 -6.13 -44.65
C GLU A 219 36.79 -5.53 -43.28
N ARG A 220 35.51 -5.25 -43.01
CA ARG A 220 35.06 -4.72 -41.71
C ARG A 220 35.50 -5.61 -40.56
N ASP A 221 35.86 -4.99 -39.44
CA ASP A 221 36.09 -5.70 -38.19
C ASP A 221 34.79 -5.89 -37.39
N GLY A 222 34.69 -7.00 -36.67
CA GLY A 222 33.57 -7.27 -35.77
C GLY A 222 33.65 -6.39 -34.51
N LEU A 223 32.49 -6.05 -33.96
CA LEU A 223 32.37 -5.26 -32.73
C LEU A 223 32.05 -6.10 -31.49
N LEU A 224 31.79 -7.40 -31.62
CA LEU A 224 31.30 -8.27 -30.53
C LEU A 224 32.10 -8.16 -29.22
N LEU A 225 33.43 -8.05 -29.31
CA LEU A 225 34.29 -7.94 -28.13
C LEU A 225 34.28 -6.55 -27.49
N ARG A 226 33.77 -5.53 -28.20
CA ARG A 226 33.71 -4.13 -27.76
C ARG A 226 32.32 -3.70 -27.30
N LEU A 227 31.27 -4.49 -27.57
CA LEU A 227 29.89 -4.10 -27.22
C LEU A 227 29.68 -3.86 -25.72
N ARG A 228 30.48 -4.52 -24.87
CA ARG A 228 30.47 -4.33 -23.42
C ARG A 228 30.93 -2.95 -22.99
N ASP A 229 31.58 -2.18 -23.85
CA ASP A 229 32.10 -0.85 -23.53
C ASP A 229 31.12 0.27 -23.88
N VAL A 230 30.05 -0.03 -24.61
CA VAL A 230 28.99 0.95 -24.94
C VAL A 230 28.25 1.35 -23.67
N LYS A 231 28.19 2.65 -23.39
CA LYS A 231 27.67 3.23 -22.13
C LYS A 231 26.30 3.87 -22.24
N CYS A 232 25.81 4.13 -23.46
CA CYS A 232 24.50 4.72 -23.69
C CYS A 232 23.42 3.64 -23.92
N PRO A 233 22.13 3.92 -23.65
CA PRO A 233 21.02 3.05 -24.02
C PRO A 233 21.06 2.58 -25.49
N VAL A 234 20.58 1.36 -25.73
CA VAL A 234 20.51 0.72 -27.05
C VAL A 234 19.11 0.20 -27.30
N TYR A 235 18.46 0.69 -28.35
CA TYR A 235 17.16 0.23 -28.82
C TYR A 235 17.36 -0.37 -30.21
N TRP A 236 17.45 -1.69 -30.32
CA TRP A 236 17.69 -2.36 -31.60
C TRP A 236 16.36 -2.77 -32.24
N LEU A 237 16.11 -2.38 -33.49
CA LEU A 237 14.97 -2.89 -34.27
C LEU A 237 15.43 -3.81 -35.40
N HIS A 238 14.74 -4.93 -35.58
CA HIS A 238 15.12 -5.92 -36.59
C HIS A 238 13.91 -6.61 -37.23
N GLY A 239 13.94 -6.85 -38.53
CA GLY A 239 12.90 -7.62 -39.23
C GLY A 239 13.16 -9.13 -39.09
N PRO A 240 12.20 -9.95 -38.65
CA PRO A 240 12.36 -11.41 -38.58
C PRO A 240 12.73 -12.05 -39.92
N GLU A 241 12.27 -11.46 -41.03
CA GLU A 241 12.50 -11.87 -42.41
C GLU A 241 13.63 -11.11 -43.11
N ASP A 242 14.51 -10.41 -42.38
CA ASP A 242 15.65 -9.72 -42.98
C ASP A 242 16.51 -10.72 -43.79
N PRO A 243 16.66 -10.54 -45.12
CA PRO A 243 17.34 -11.49 -46.00
C PRO A 243 18.87 -11.45 -45.87
N VAL A 244 19.41 -10.47 -45.17
CA VAL A 244 20.85 -10.25 -44.99
C VAL A 244 21.29 -10.76 -43.63
N PHE A 245 20.53 -10.44 -42.58
CA PHE A 245 20.84 -10.79 -41.19
C PHE A 245 19.69 -11.57 -40.54
N SER A 246 19.95 -12.85 -40.26
CA SER A 246 19.04 -13.70 -39.50
C SER A 246 18.72 -13.11 -38.13
N LYS A 247 17.46 -13.21 -37.71
CA LYS A 247 16.97 -12.72 -36.41
C LYS A 247 17.70 -13.31 -35.19
N ALA A 248 18.32 -14.49 -35.33
CA ALA A 248 19.11 -15.10 -34.26
C ALA A 248 20.32 -14.22 -33.86
N ILE A 249 20.82 -13.41 -34.80
CA ILE A 249 21.99 -12.57 -34.58
C ILE A 249 21.73 -11.42 -33.60
N PRO A 250 20.76 -10.52 -33.83
CA PRO A 250 20.47 -9.46 -32.87
C PRO A 250 20.00 -10.03 -31.52
N GLU A 251 19.28 -11.17 -31.48
CA GLU A 251 18.85 -11.83 -30.24
C GLU A 251 20.02 -12.28 -29.34
N GLU A 252 21.13 -12.69 -29.95
CA GLU A 252 22.36 -13.03 -29.24
C GLU A 252 23.19 -11.79 -28.89
N GLN A 253 23.33 -10.87 -29.84
CA GLN A 253 24.27 -9.75 -29.73
C GLN A 253 23.77 -8.63 -28.82
N ILE A 254 22.45 -8.44 -28.69
CA ILE A 254 21.88 -7.45 -27.77
C ILE A 254 22.29 -7.73 -26.31
N LYS A 255 22.51 -9.00 -25.95
CA LYS A 255 22.94 -9.44 -24.60
C LYS A 255 24.38 -9.04 -24.28
N LEU A 256 25.17 -8.63 -25.28
CA LEU A 256 26.57 -8.25 -25.10
C LEU A 256 26.76 -6.79 -24.68
N PHE A 257 25.71 -5.96 -24.73
CA PHE A 257 25.74 -4.55 -24.30
C PHE A 257 25.62 -4.40 -22.77
N THR A 258 26.50 -5.08 -22.02
CA THR A 258 26.36 -5.21 -20.56
C THR A 258 26.66 -3.94 -19.75
N SER A 259 27.38 -2.97 -20.33
CA SER A 259 27.56 -1.65 -19.70
C SER A 259 26.49 -0.63 -20.14
N SER A 260 25.58 -1.01 -21.04
CA SER A 260 24.47 -0.14 -21.39
C SER A 260 23.48 -0.11 -20.22
N PRO A 261 22.96 1.07 -19.84
CA PRO A 261 21.90 1.17 -18.84
C PRO A 261 20.60 0.48 -19.29
N GLU A 262 20.39 0.37 -20.60
CA GLU A 262 19.24 -0.34 -21.19
C GLU A 262 19.63 -0.89 -22.57
N ALA A 263 19.33 -2.16 -22.84
CA ALA A 263 19.55 -2.79 -24.15
C ALA A 263 18.32 -3.59 -24.53
N THR A 264 17.57 -3.12 -25.51
CA THR A 264 16.33 -3.75 -25.97
C THR A 264 16.43 -4.17 -27.43
N LEU A 265 15.73 -5.25 -27.76
CA LEU A 265 15.54 -5.71 -29.13
C LEU A 265 14.04 -5.77 -29.41
N THR A 266 13.60 -5.13 -30.49
CA THR A 266 12.23 -5.20 -31.00
C THR A 266 12.26 -5.85 -32.38
N LEU A 267 11.55 -6.96 -32.50
CA LEU A 267 11.31 -7.60 -33.78
C LEU A 267 10.10 -6.95 -34.45
N VAL A 268 10.26 -6.48 -35.68
CA VAL A 268 9.23 -5.77 -36.44
C VAL A 268 8.76 -6.67 -37.58
N GLU A 269 7.57 -7.25 -37.42
CA GLU A 269 6.98 -8.15 -38.42
C GLU A 269 6.79 -7.46 -39.77
N GLY A 270 7.24 -8.10 -40.84
CA GLY A 270 7.15 -7.56 -42.21
C GLY A 270 8.16 -6.44 -42.53
N ALA A 271 9.04 -6.08 -41.60
CA ALA A 271 10.11 -5.13 -41.86
C ALA A 271 11.16 -5.72 -42.83
N GLY A 272 11.60 -4.91 -43.78
CA GLY A 272 12.73 -5.23 -44.65
C GLY A 272 14.08 -4.86 -44.04
N HIS A 273 15.16 -5.15 -44.77
CA HIS A 273 16.53 -4.84 -44.33
C HIS A 273 16.76 -3.32 -44.11
N TYR A 274 16.22 -2.50 -45.01
CA TYR A 274 16.14 -1.04 -44.87
C TYR A 274 14.93 -0.67 -44.01
N LEU A 275 15.00 -1.08 -42.74
CA LEU A 275 13.88 -1.05 -41.80
C LEU A 275 13.28 0.36 -41.65
N ASN A 276 14.10 1.40 -41.63
CA ASN A 276 13.60 2.78 -41.52
C ASN A 276 12.69 3.20 -42.67
N ALA A 277 12.85 2.61 -43.86
CA ALA A 277 12.06 2.95 -45.04
C ALA A 277 10.88 1.98 -45.27
N THR A 278 11.02 0.72 -44.86
CA THR A 278 9.94 -0.30 -44.98
C THR A 278 8.96 -0.27 -43.81
N SER A 279 9.42 0.17 -42.63
CA SER A 279 8.64 0.31 -41.40
C SER A 279 8.86 1.69 -40.77
N PRO A 280 8.50 2.78 -41.49
CA PRO A 280 8.79 4.14 -41.06
C PRO A 280 8.06 4.54 -39.78
N LYS A 281 6.85 4.00 -39.56
CA LYS A 281 6.04 4.25 -38.37
C LYS A 281 6.69 3.68 -37.12
N GLU A 282 7.06 2.40 -37.15
CA GLU A 282 7.71 1.70 -36.03
C GLU A 282 9.07 2.32 -35.73
N THR A 283 9.78 2.75 -36.77
CA THR A 283 11.04 3.50 -36.62
C THR A 283 10.81 4.85 -35.93
N GLU A 284 9.77 5.60 -36.32
CA GLU A 284 9.42 6.86 -35.67
C GLU A 284 9.05 6.66 -34.20
N GLU A 285 8.21 5.67 -33.90
CA GLU A 285 7.83 5.33 -32.52
C GLU A 285 9.05 4.97 -31.67
N ALA A 286 10.00 4.20 -32.22
CA ALA A 286 11.25 3.87 -31.53
C ALA A 286 12.14 5.10 -31.31
N ILE A 287 12.22 6.03 -32.27
CA ILE A 287 12.97 7.28 -32.10
C ILE A 287 12.35 8.12 -30.99
N LEU A 288 11.03 8.34 -31.03
CA LEU A 288 10.33 9.16 -30.05
C LEU A 288 10.45 8.56 -28.64
N LYS A 289 10.36 7.23 -28.52
CA LYS A 289 10.60 6.52 -27.27
C LYS A 289 12.03 6.75 -26.76
N MET A 290 13.04 6.51 -27.60
CA MET A 290 14.46 6.67 -27.22
C MET A 290 14.76 8.10 -26.76
N VAL A 291 14.21 9.10 -27.46
CA VAL A 291 14.44 10.51 -27.15
C VAL A 291 13.64 10.95 -25.92
N GLY A 292 12.42 10.44 -25.73
CA GLY A 292 11.58 10.73 -24.57
C GLY A 292 12.13 10.22 -23.24
N LEU A 293 13.00 9.19 -23.26
CA LEU A 293 13.58 8.57 -22.05
C LEU A 293 14.78 9.33 -21.44
N LEU A 294 15.41 10.25 -22.18
CA LEU A 294 16.54 11.08 -21.70
C LEU A 294 16.23 12.58 -21.63
N GLN A 295 15.07 13.00 -22.11
CA GLN A 295 14.47 14.21 -21.56
C GLN A 295 14.17 13.88 -20.09
N PRO A 296 14.66 14.64 -19.08
CA PRO A 296 14.03 14.57 -17.76
C PRO A 296 12.57 14.81 -18.06
N HIS A 297 11.69 13.81 -17.86
CA HIS A 297 10.28 13.81 -18.29
C HIS A 297 9.92 15.23 -18.70
N PRO A 298 9.99 15.59 -20.01
CA PRO A 298 9.81 16.98 -20.37
C PRO A 298 8.49 17.31 -19.72
N MET A 299 8.48 18.28 -18.78
CA MET A 299 7.27 18.70 -18.07
C MET A 299 6.17 18.58 -19.11
N ASP A 300 5.29 17.58 -18.93
CA ASP A 300 4.46 17.04 -20.02
C ASP A 300 4.02 18.23 -20.85
N SER A 301 4.42 18.30 -22.13
CA SER A 301 4.20 19.51 -22.93
C SER A 301 2.71 19.78 -23.16
N ARG A 302 1.83 18.95 -22.60
CA ARG A 302 0.53 19.39 -22.10
C ARG A 302 0.70 20.07 -20.74
N ASN A 303 0.74 21.40 -20.74
CA ASN A 303 0.50 22.19 -19.53
C ASN A 303 -0.89 21.81 -18.98
N TYR A 304 -0.93 20.80 -18.10
CA TYR A 304 -2.11 20.53 -17.30
C TYR A 304 -2.45 21.82 -16.56
N PRO A 305 -3.71 22.24 -16.54
CA PRO A 305 -4.07 23.52 -15.94
C PRO A 305 -3.70 23.48 -14.46
N LEU A 306 -2.81 24.39 -14.05
CA LEU A 306 -2.52 24.59 -12.64
C LEU A 306 -3.80 25.11 -11.97
N LEU A 307 -4.29 24.35 -11.00
CA LEU A 307 -5.55 24.63 -10.34
C LEU A 307 -5.38 25.73 -9.28
N SER A 308 -6.45 26.48 -9.03
CA SER A 308 -6.47 27.42 -7.91
C SER A 308 -6.20 26.69 -6.58
N GLY A 309 -5.39 27.31 -5.72
CA GLY A 309 -4.98 26.72 -4.44
C GLY A 309 -3.79 25.77 -4.54
N LEU A 310 -3.19 25.62 -5.73
CA LEU A 310 -1.97 24.84 -5.96
C LEU A 310 -0.87 25.74 -6.52
N HIS A 311 0.38 25.38 -6.23
CA HIS A 311 1.56 25.95 -6.87
C HIS A 311 2.52 24.85 -7.32
N SER A 312 3.31 25.15 -8.35
CA SER A 312 4.37 24.25 -8.80
C SER A 312 5.51 24.18 -7.78
N ILE A 313 5.94 22.97 -7.48
CA ILE A 313 7.14 22.72 -6.69
C ILE A 313 8.34 23.20 -7.52
N PRO A 314 9.20 24.09 -6.98
CA PRO A 314 10.40 24.53 -7.68
C PRO A 314 11.26 23.34 -8.13
N SER A 315 11.72 23.36 -9.38
CA SER A 315 12.48 22.24 -9.98
C SER A 315 13.75 21.85 -9.20
N HIS A 316 14.37 22.80 -8.51
CA HIS A 316 15.55 22.54 -7.66
C HIS A 316 15.24 21.78 -6.36
N LEU A 317 13.96 21.74 -5.95
CA LEU A 317 13.47 20.92 -4.84
C LEU A 317 12.97 19.54 -5.31
N LEU A 318 12.94 19.30 -6.62
CA LEU A 318 12.58 18.01 -7.20
C LEU A 318 13.83 17.24 -7.63
N ASP A 319 13.81 15.92 -7.47
CA ASP A 319 14.74 15.05 -8.15
C ASP A 319 14.19 14.69 -9.53
N LEU A 320 14.75 15.29 -10.57
CA LEU A 320 14.33 15.11 -11.97
C LEU A 320 15.27 14.16 -12.74
N ARG A 321 16.17 13.45 -12.05
CA ARG A 321 17.06 12.46 -12.68
C ARG A 321 16.25 11.29 -13.27
N PRO A 322 16.80 10.52 -14.22
CA PRO A 322 16.15 9.33 -14.77
C PRO A 322 15.73 8.33 -13.68
N ASP A 323 14.69 7.55 -13.97
CA ASP A 323 14.16 6.53 -13.04
C ASP A 323 15.25 5.54 -12.58
N SER A 324 16.21 5.19 -13.45
CA SER A 324 17.32 4.30 -13.10
C SER A 324 18.25 4.86 -12.01
N GLU A 325 18.45 6.17 -11.97
CA GLU A 325 19.24 6.83 -10.91
C GLU A 325 18.46 6.92 -9.60
N VAL A 326 17.15 7.20 -9.69
CA VAL A 326 16.25 7.17 -8.51
C VAL A 326 16.17 5.76 -7.94
N ASP A 327 16.03 4.75 -8.79
CA ASP A 327 16.01 3.33 -8.41
C ASP A 327 17.32 2.89 -7.76
N HIS A 328 18.45 3.37 -8.29
CA HIS A 328 19.75 3.12 -7.68
C HIS A 328 19.80 3.63 -6.24
N ASP A 329 19.32 4.85 -5.97
CA ASP A 329 19.31 5.43 -4.62
C ASP A 329 18.31 4.72 -3.70
N LEU A 330 17.16 4.28 -4.23
CA LEU A 330 16.18 3.47 -3.47
C LEU A 330 16.74 2.10 -3.07
N LEU A 331 17.61 1.51 -3.90
CA LEU A 331 18.31 0.25 -3.63
C LEU A 331 19.55 0.43 -2.73
N HIS A 332 20.12 1.63 -2.69
CA HIS A 332 21.31 1.99 -1.93
C HIS A 332 21.09 3.26 -1.11
N PRO A 333 20.11 3.27 -0.18
CA PRO A 333 19.77 4.49 0.53
C PRO A 333 20.94 4.94 1.41
N LYS A 334 20.99 6.26 1.63
CA LYS A 334 21.99 6.86 2.52
C LYS A 334 21.94 6.21 3.92
N PRO A 335 23.08 6.12 4.63
CA PRO A 335 23.09 5.74 6.03
C PRO A 335 22.13 6.60 6.86
N LEU A 336 21.67 6.07 7.99
CA LEU A 336 20.82 6.83 8.92
C LEU A 336 21.60 8.01 9.51
N SER A 337 20.99 9.20 9.51
CA SER A 337 21.63 10.44 9.97
C SER A 337 20.72 11.35 10.79
N ASP A 338 19.41 11.27 10.59
CA ASP A 338 18.37 12.08 11.25
C ASP A 338 17.01 11.35 11.19
N GLU A 339 15.96 12.00 11.68
CA GLU A 339 14.59 11.47 11.75
C GLU A 339 13.81 11.55 10.42
N LYS A 340 14.32 12.26 9.38
CA LYS A 340 13.62 12.41 8.09
C LYS A 340 13.78 11.15 7.22
N ASN A 341 13.18 10.06 7.68
CA ASN A 341 13.10 8.80 6.95
C ASN A 341 11.64 8.50 6.58
N VAL A 342 11.42 8.06 5.35
CA VAL A 342 10.14 7.46 4.94
C VAL A 342 10.33 5.97 4.76
N TRP A 343 9.67 5.20 5.61
CA TRP A 343 9.72 3.76 5.69
C TRP A 343 8.56 3.15 4.91
N PHE A 344 8.91 2.31 3.95
CA PHE A 344 8.00 1.42 3.23
C PHE A 344 8.43 -0.02 3.46
N PHE A 345 7.51 -0.96 3.27
CA PHE A 345 7.80 -2.38 3.32
C PHE A 345 7.23 -3.11 2.11
N TRP A 346 8.04 -3.97 1.51
CA TRP A 346 7.62 -4.96 0.54
C TRP A 346 8.43 -6.23 0.76
N HIS A 347 7.78 -7.30 1.23
CA HIS A 347 8.46 -8.51 1.69
C HIS A 347 9.50 -9.08 0.69
N SER A 348 9.23 -8.97 -0.62
CA SER A 348 10.09 -9.43 -1.71
C SER A 348 10.98 -8.34 -2.34
N GLY A 349 11.05 -7.14 -1.76
CA GLY A 349 11.95 -6.06 -2.19
C GLY A 349 11.43 -5.17 -3.33
N TYR A 350 12.03 -3.99 -3.45
CA TYR A 350 11.61 -2.92 -4.38
C TYR A 350 11.50 -3.38 -5.85
N THR A 351 12.45 -4.18 -6.34
CA THR A 351 12.46 -4.63 -7.74
C THR A 351 11.32 -5.59 -8.08
N GLN A 352 10.68 -6.19 -7.07
CA GLN A 352 9.55 -7.13 -7.21
C GLN A 352 8.20 -6.46 -6.96
N MET A 353 8.18 -5.13 -6.77
CA MET A 353 6.95 -4.36 -6.65
C MET A 353 6.24 -4.25 -8.01
N HIS A 354 4.93 -4.03 -7.99
CA HIS A 354 4.19 -3.72 -9.21
C HIS A 354 4.67 -2.39 -9.82
N PRO A 355 4.69 -2.23 -11.15
CA PRO A 355 5.21 -0.99 -11.75
C PRO A 355 4.51 0.29 -11.28
N TYR A 356 3.20 0.25 -11.01
CA TYR A 356 2.49 1.41 -10.46
C TYR A 356 2.89 1.75 -9.01
N THR A 357 3.25 0.74 -8.19
CA THR A 357 3.75 0.99 -6.84
C THR A 357 5.20 1.47 -6.87
N GLN A 358 6.03 1.00 -7.81
CA GLN A 358 7.36 1.59 -8.05
C GLN A 358 7.25 3.07 -8.41
N ARG A 359 6.32 3.43 -9.31
CA ARG A 359 6.05 4.84 -9.65
C ARG A 359 5.55 5.66 -8.45
N ASN A 360 4.77 5.06 -7.53
CA ASN A 360 4.45 5.72 -6.25
C ASN A 360 5.72 6.05 -5.46
N ILE A 361 6.58 5.06 -5.21
CA ILE A 361 7.82 5.25 -4.42
C ILE A 361 8.77 6.24 -5.09
N ARG A 362 8.90 6.20 -6.42
CA ARG A 362 9.66 7.20 -7.17
C ARG A 362 9.08 8.60 -6.96
N ALA A 363 7.75 8.79 -7.00
CA ALA A 363 7.15 10.09 -6.73
C ALA A 363 7.48 10.62 -5.33
N TRP A 364 7.46 9.76 -4.30
CA TRP A 364 7.94 10.10 -2.96
C TRP A 364 9.41 10.56 -2.98
N HIS A 365 10.30 9.80 -3.63
CA HIS A 365 11.72 10.16 -3.73
C HIS A 365 11.92 11.48 -4.47
N ARG A 366 11.24 11.66 -5.61
CA ARG A 366 11.33 12.86 -6.44
C ARG A 366 10.95 14.11 -5.68
N ARG A 367 9.94 14.03 -4.82
CA ARG A 367 9.45 15.19 -4.07
C ARG A 367 10.29 15.53 -2.84
N PHE A 368 10.78 14.53 -2.12
CA PHE A 368 11.27 14.78 -0.76
C PHE A 368 12.78 14.56 -0.58
N SER A 369 13.46 13.87 -1.50
CA SER A 369 14.90 13.58 -1.36
C SER A 369 15.79 14.82 -1.35
N LYS A 370 15.47 15.85 -2.14
CA LYS A 370 16.17 17.15 -2.14
C LYS A 370 15.84 18.01 -0.92
N GLN A 371 14.79 17.66 -0.18
CA GLN A 371 14.36 18.32 1.06
C GLN A 371 14.92 17.60 2.32
N GLY A 372 15.81 16.62 2.11
CA GLY A 372 16.51 15.90 3.17
C GLY A 372 15.93 14.53 3.51
N TRP A 373 14.77 14.16 2.96
CA TRP A 373 14.15 12.87 3.28
C TRP A 373 14.88 11.69 2.62
N THR A 374 15.08 10.62 3.38
CA THR A 374 15.56 9.35 2.81
C THR A 374 14.41 8.37 2.68
N ILE A 375 14.13 7.93 1.44
CA ILE A 375 13.09 6.94 1.14
C ILE A 375 13.68 5.53 1.24
N ARG A 376 13.05 4.65 2.03
CA ARG A 376 13.56 3.30 2.33
C ARG A 376 12.47 2.26 2.10
N VAL A 377 12.72 1.30 1.20
CA VAL A 377 11.80 0.18 0.95
C VAL A 377 12.37 -1.10 1.54
N LEU A 378 12.00 -1.38 2.80
CA LEU A 378 12.50 -2.53 3.54
C LEU A 378 11.86 -3.85 3.06
N ASN A 379 12.56 -4.96 3.30
CA ASN A 379 12.12 -6.29 2.91
C ASN A 379 12.60 -7.38 3.89
N ARG A 380 12.32 -8.65 3.58
CA ARG A 380 12.78 -9.83 4.33
C ARG A 380 13.71 -10.75 3.52
N LEU A 381 14.24 -10.27 2.39
CA LEU A 381 15.12 -11.06 1.54
C LEU A 381 16.48 -11.28 2.21
N PRO A 382 16.97 -12.52 2.34
CA PRO A 382 18.31 -12.79 2.85
C PRO A 382 19.37 -11.99 2.09
N SER A 383 20.36 -11.46 2.81
CA SER A 383 21.49 -10.69 2.23
C SER A 383 21.12 -9.36 1.55
N SER A 384 19.84 -8.93 1.55
CA SER A 384 19.48 -7.60 1.06
C SER A 384 20.02 -6.53 2.03
N PRO A 385 20.64 -5.44 1.53
CA PRO A 385 21.01 -4.30 2.39
C PRO A 385 19.77 -3.62 3.00
N LEU A 386 18.61 -3.79 2.36
CA LEU A 386 17.31 -3.29 2.80
C LEU A 386 16.53 -4.31 3.64
N ASN A 387 17.15 -5.42 4.04
CA ASN A 387 16.51 -6.35 4.96
C ASN A 387 16.27 -5.64 6.31
N VAL A 388 15.07 -5.79 6.86
CA VAL A 388 14.70 -5.20 8.17
C VAL A 388 15.68 -5.58 9.30
N ALA A 389 16.33 -6.75 9.22
CA ALA A 389 17.36 -7.20 10.16
C ALA A 389 18.59 -6.28 10.26
N ASN A 390 18.84 -5.44 9.24
CA ASN A 390 19.92 -4.46 9.27
C ASN A 390 19.56 -3.19 10.04
N PHE A 391 18.28 -3.03 10.40
CA PHE A 391 17.75 -1.83 11.07
C PHE A 391 17.25 -2.14 12.48
N LEU A 392 16.68 -3.32 12.68
CA LEU A 392 16.09 -3.77 13.93
C LEU A 392 16.66 -5.14 14.30
N ASP A 393 16.79 -5.41 15.60
CA ASP A 393 17.10 -6.76 16.06
C ASP A 393 15.85 -7.63 15.91
N ILE A 394 15.78 -8.36 14.82
CA ILE A 394 14.61 -9.20 14.50
C ILE A 394 14.56 -10.48 15.33
N SER A 395 15.55 -10.73 16.19
CA SER A 395 15.59 -11.86 17.11
C SER A 395 15.16 -11.49 18.53
N ASP A 396 14.97 -10.19 18.80
CA ASP A 396 14.54 -9.70 20.10
C ASP A 396 13.04 -9.97 20.34
N PRO A 397 12.68 -10.83 21.32
CA PRO A 397 11.29 -11.17 21.62
C PRO A 397 10.52 -10.00 22.25
N ASP A 398 11.20 -8.97 22.75
CA ASP A 398 10.54 -7.77 23.29
C ASP A 398 10.14 -6.80 22.16
N THR A 399 10.81 -6.87 21.01
CA THR A 399 10.52 -6.06 19.81
C THR A 399 9.63 -6.78 18.80
N PHE A 400 9.71 -8.11 18.71
CA PHE A 400 8.97 -8.90 17.72
C PHE A 400 8.34 -10.15 18.32
N PRO A 401 7.10 -10.50 17.94
CA PRO A 401 6.46 -11.70 18.43
C PRO A 401 7.17 -12.93 17.86
N ARG A 402 7.05 -14.06 18.58
CA ARG A 402 7.67 -15.32 18.20
C ARG A 402 7.40 -15.72 16.74
N ALA A 403 6.19 -15.48 16.24
CA ALA A 403 5.86 -15.78 14.84
C ALA A 403 6.71 -15.01 13.81
N PHE A 404 7.10 -13.77 14.13
CA PHE A 404 7.97 -12.96 13.26
C PHE A 404 9.43 -13.43 13.33
N VAL A 405 9.90 -13.77 14.54
CA VAL A 405 11.24 -14.30 14.80
C VAL A 405 11.43 -15.63 14.07
N ASP A 406 10.48 -16.56 14.24
CA ASP A 406 10.52 -17.91 13.66
C ASP A 406 10.15 -17.94 12.17
N GLY A 407 9.64 -16.83 11.62
CA GLY A 407 9.20 -16.74 10.22
C GLY A 407 7.94 -17.56 9.94
N THR A 408 7.05 -17.69 10.92
CA THR A 408 5.85 -18.53 10.89
C THR A 408 4.55 -17.74 10.76
N ILE A 409 4.61 -16.42 10.52
CA ILE A 409 3.42 -15.60 10.23
C ILE A 409 2.68 -16.19 9.02
N GLY A 410 1.45 -16.64 9.26
CA GLY A 410 0.58 -17.29 8.28
C GLY A 410 -0.68 -16.47 7.95
N GLY A 411 -1.64 -17.14 7.30
CA GLY A 411 -2.88 -16.53 6.82
C GLY A 411 -2.76 -15.86 5.45
N ASP A 412 -3.91 -15.52 4.85
CA ASP A 412 -4.02 -14.97 3.49
C ASP A 412 -3.33 -13.61 3.32
N TYR A 413 -3.06 -12.92 4.44
CA TYR A 413 -2.49 -11.58 4.47
C TYR A 413 -1.16 -11.49 5.22
N ALA A 414 -0.44 -12.61 5.38
CA ALA A 414 0.85 -12.65 6.07
C ALA A 414 1.84 -11.53 5.66
N PRO A 415 1.99 -11.15 4.36
CA PRO A 415 2.87 -10.04 3.98
C PRO A 415 2.43 -8.68 4.55
N GLN A 416 1.11 -8.44 4.65
CA GLN A 416 0.57 -7.24 5.28
C GLN A 416 0.86 -7.26 6.77
N HIS A 417 0.56 -8.36 7.47
CA HIS A 417 0.80 -8.45 8.92
C HIS A 417 2.29 -8.41 9.28
N THR A 418 3.16 -8.89 8.39
CA THR A 418 4.61 -8.69 8.51
C THR A 418 4.98 -7.22 8.42
N SER A 419 4.37 -6.45 7.51
CA SER A 419 4.51 -4.99 7.43
C SER A 419 4.00 -4.31 8.71
N ASP A 420 2.85 -4.74 9.22
CA ASP A 420 2.26 -4.19 10.44
C ASP A 420 3.22 -4.31 11.64
N LEU A 421 3.87 -5.47 11.80
CA LEU A 421 4.82 -5.72 12.89
C LEU A 421 6.12 -4.90 12.82
N VAL A 422 6.52 -4.39 11.65
CA VAL A 422 7.73 -3.57 11.53
C VAL A 422 7.48 -2.06 11.74
N ARG A 423 6.22 -1.60 11.64
CA ARG A 423 5.91 -0.15 11.63
C ARG A 423 6.38 0.58 12.87
N TRP A 424 5.90 0.17 14.05
CA TRP A 424 6.24 0.83 15.30
C TRP A 424 7.69 0.64 15.70
N PRO A 425 8.31 -0.55 15.61
CA PRO A 425 9.73 -0.68 15.88
C PRO A 425 10.61 0.32 15.10
N LEU A 426 10.31 0.55 13.81
CA LEU A 426 11.03 1.55 13.01
C LEU A 426 10.77 2.98 13.50
N LEU A 427 9.50 3.33 13.69
CA LEU A 427 9.10 4.67 14.13
C LEU A 427 9.61 4.99 15.55
N LEU A 428 9.55 4.04 16.48
CA LEU A 428 10.02 4.22 17.85
C LEU A 428 11.54 4.38 17.90
N LYS A 429 12.28 3.64 17.07
CA LYS A 429 13.74 3.70 17.05
C LYS A 429 14.29 4.90 16.28
N TYR A 430 13.68 5.26 15.15
CA TYR A 430 14.24 6.22 14.20
C TYR A 430 13.33 7.40 13.87
N GLY A 431 12.06 7.37 14.28
CA GLY A 431 11.08 8.37 13.89
C GLY A 431 10.82 8.40 12.39
N GLY A 432 10.27 9.52 11.94
CA GLY A 432 9.97 9.79 10.54
C GLY A 432 8.55 9.37 10.20
N VAL A 433 8.38 8.82 9.00
CA VAL A 433 7.08 8.46 8.42
C VAL A 433 7.10 6.98 8.05
N TYR A 434 6.09 6.22 8.47
CA TYR A 434 5.78 4.93 7.87
C TYR A 434 4.60 5.10 6.92
N ALA A 435 4.73 4.60 5.70
CA ALA A 435 3.66 4.61 4.72
C ALA A 435 3.56 3.27 3.99
N ASP A 436 2.34 2.87 3.62
CA ASP A 436 2.15 1.75 2.72
C ASP A 436 2.55 2.13 1.28
N VAL A 437 3.12 1.18 0.54
CA VAL A 437 3.54 1.40 -0.86
C VAL A 437 2.41 1.79 -1.81
N GLY A 438 1.16 1.52 -1.43
CA GLY A 438 -0.05 1.91 -2.16
C GLY A 438 -0.53 3.33 -1.88
N LEU A 439 0.16 4.10 -1.01
CA LEU A 439 -0.19 5.48 -0.72
C LEU A 439 0.47 6.43 -1.72
N MET A 440 -0.35 7.11 -2.52
CA MET A 440 0.09 8.22 -3.37
C MET A 440 0.10 9.50 -2.55
N GLN A 441 1.26 10.12 -2.38
CA GLN A 441 1.36 11.40 -1.65
C GLN A 441 0.92 12.57 -2.53
N ILE A 442 0.05 13.42 -2.02
CA ILE A 442 -0.45 14.61 -2.72
C ILE A 442 0.08 15.86 -2.01
N GLY A 443 -0.24 16.04 -0.74
CA GLY A 443 0.13 17.24 0.02
C GLY A 443 1.62 17.34 0.34
N ASP A 444 2.03 18.51 0.81
CA ASP A 444 3.41 18.83 1.14
C ASP A 444 3.83 18.19 2.48
N LEU A 445 4.45 17.00 2.43
CA LEU A 445 4.93 16.32 3.63
C LEU A 445 6.00 17.13 4.37
N ASP A 446 6.93 17.79 3.66
CA ASP A 446 8.06 18.46 4.31
C ASP A 446 7.58 19.65 5.13
N ARG A 447 6.65 20.42 4.57
CA ARG A 447 5.98 21.51 5.28
C ARG A 447 5.11 20.98 6.41
N MET A 448 4.29 19.95 6.18
CA MET A 448 3.47 19.34 7.23
C MET A 448 4.34 18.88 8.41
N TRP A 449 5.43 18.19 8.15
CA TRP A 449 6.38 17.74 9.17
C TRP A 449 7.02 18.92 9.91
N SER A 450 7.58 19.89 9.18
CA SER A 450 8.32 21.01 9.77
C SER A 450 7.44 22.03 10.51
N GLU A 451 6.13 22.06 10.25
CA GLU A 451 5.19 22.88 11.02
C GLU A 451 4.54 22.11 12.19
N THR A 452 4.54 20.77 12.14
CA THR A 452 3.90 19.91 13.15
C THR A 452 4.91 19.01 13.89
N VAL A 453 4.93 17.71 13.61
CA VAL A 453 5.67 16.66 14.35
C VAL A 453 7.18 16.92 14.40
N GLY A 454 7.77 17.45 13.34
CA GLY A 454 9.19 17.77 13.26
C GLY A 454 9.58 19.07 13.98
N ASN A 455 8.60 19.85 14.44
CA ASN A 455 8.82 21.08 15.18
C ASN A 455 8.63 20.86 16.68
N LEU A 456 9.71 20.89 17.45
CA LEU A 456 9.66 20.70 18.91
C LEU A 456 8.86 21.78 19.65
N ALA A 457 8.54 22.91 19.01
CA ALA A 457 7.65 23.93 19.56
C ALA A 457 6.16 23.70 19.22
N SER A 458 5.86 22.79 18.29
CA SER A 458 4.49 22.38 17.99
C SER A 458 4.01 21.41 19.08
N PRO A 459 2.72 21.46 19.48
CA PRO A 459 2.18 20.51 20.44
C PRO A 459 1.96 19.12 19.83
N PHE A 460 2.00 18.98 18.50
CA PHE A 460 1.68 17.74 17.83
C PHE A 460 2.88 16.79 17.77
N GLU A 461 2.66 15.55 18.21
CA GLU A 461 3.67 14.49 18.26
C GLU A 461 3.40 13.36 17.27
N VAL A 462 2.16 13.25 16.78
CA VAL A 462 1.72 12.22 15.83
C VAL A 462 0.96 12.84 14.67
N LEU A 463 1.24 12.38 13.45
CA LEU A 463 0.50 12.71 12.24
C LEU A 463 -0.04 11.44 11.58
N SER A 464 -1.35 11.41 11.29
CA SER A 464 -2.01 10.30 10.57
C SER A 464 -3.36 10.75 9.97
N TYR A 465 -4.12 9.82 9.37
CA TYR A 465 -5.53 10.02 9.03
C TYR A 465 -6.42 9.41 10.12
N ASN A 466 -7.62 9.94 10.31
CA ASN A 466 -8.61 9.41 11.25
C ASN A 466 -9.94 9.09 10.59
N MET A 467 -10.44 7.87 10.83
CA MET A 467 -11.66 7.31 10.24
C MET A 467 -12.92 7.55 11.10
N GLY A 468 -12.77 8.00 12.35
CA GLY A 468 -13.87 8.10 13.32
C GLY A 468 -14.50 9.49 13.52
N GLY A 469 -14.07 10.52 12.77
CA GLY A 469 -14.49 11.92 13.03
C GLY A 469 -13.87 12.53 14.30
N VAL A 470 -14.41 13.64 14.80
CA VAL A 470 -13.85 14.38 15.95
C VAL A 470 -14.05 13.69 17.32
N GLU A 471 -15.10 12.88 17.43
CA GLU A 471 -15.40 12.09 18.64
C GLU A 471 -14.80 10.67 18.53
N GLY A 472 -14.76 10.09 17.33
CA GLY A 472 -14.25 8.74 17.13
C GLY A 472 -12.72 8.65 17.09
N ARG A 473 -12.20 7.51 17.55
CA ARG A 473 -10.77 7.19 17.58
C ARG A 473 -10.48 6.06 16.60
N GLY A 474 -9.88 6.37 15.46
CA GLY A 474 -9.59 5.39 14.42
C GLY A 474 -8.47 5.85 13.51
N LEU A 475 -7.25 5.95 14.04
CA LEU A 475 -6.08 6.28 13.23
C LEU A 475 -5.79 5.17 12.22
N THR A 476 -5.45 5.56 11.00
CA THR A 476 -5.14 4.61 9.94
C THR A 476 -3.71 4.10 10.06
N ASN A 477 -3.50 2.80 9.86
CA ASN A 477 -2.17 2.19 9.97
C ASN A 477 -1.30 2.27 8.69
N TYR A 478 -1.84 2.79 7.59
CA TYR A 478 -1.10 2.89 6.31
C TYR A 478 -0.32 4.21 6.14
N PHE A 479 -0.45 5.15 7.08
CA PHE A 479 0.34 6.38 7.16
C PHE A 479 0.45 6.83 8.63
N LEU A 480 1.66 6.82 9.17
CA LEU A 480 1.95 7.19 10.55
C LEU A 480 3.24 8.01 10.57
N ALA A 481 3.27 9.14 11.27
CA ALA A 481 4.50 9.89 11.48
C ALA A 481 4.65 10.33 12.93
N CYS A 482 5.88 10.22 13.46
CA CYS A 482 6.23 10.66 14.81
C CYS A 482 7.75 10.87 14.93
N LEU A 483 8.19 11.53 15.99
CA LEU A 483 9.58 11.47 16.44
C LEU A 483 9.87 10.13 17.15
N PRO A 484 11.14 9.73 17.32
CA PRO A 484 11.51 8.53 18.08
C PRO A 484 10.94 8.54 19.50
N ASN A 485 10.75 7.36 20.09
CA ASN A 485 10.24 7.16 21.45
C ASN A 485 8.85 7.80 21.71
N ASN A 486 7.98 7.86 20.70
CA ASN A 486 6.64 8.42 20.88
C ASN A 486 5.81 7.59 21.89
N PRO A 487 5.23 8.22 22.93
CA PRO A 487 4.56 7.52 24.04
C PRO A 487 3.28 6.79 23.62
N LEU A 488 2.53 7.32 22.64
CA LEU A 488 1.34 6.64 22.11
C LEU A 488 1.76 5.33 21.42
N PHE A 489 2.69 5.41 20.48
CA PHE A 489 3.12 4.24 19.71
C PHE A 489 3.90 3.21 20.53
N GLU A 490 4.58 3.61 21.60
CA GLU A 490 5.22 2.67 22.53
C GLU A 490 4.19 1.76 23.20
N ARG A 491 3.08 2.35 23.67
CA ARG A 491 1.96 1.61 24.27
C ARG A 491 1.21 0.79 23.23
N CYS A 492 0.99 1.33 22.03
CA CYS A 492 0.40 0.56 20.93
C CYS A 492 1.23 -0.67 20.60
N HIS A 493 2.56 -0.53 20.55
CA HIS A 493 3.46 -1.65 20.31
C HIS A 493 3.41 -2.69 21.43
N LYS A 494 3.44 -2.26 22.71
CA LYS A 494 3.31 -3.16 23.87
C LYS A 494 2.00 -3.96 23.84
N LEU A 495 0.87 -3.31 23.58
CA LEU A 495 -0.42 -4.00 23.45
C LEU A 495 -0.41 -4.98 22.27
N PHE A 496 0.14 -4.57 21.14
CA PHE A 496 0.19 -5.44 19.97
C PHE A 496 1.07 -6.67 20.18
N GLN A 497 2.22 -6.54 20.86
CA GLN A 497 3.02 -7.69 21.29
C GLN A 497 2.22 -8.64 22.18
N ALA A 498 1.45 -8.11 23.14
CA ALA A 498 0.62 -8.93 24.01
C ALA A 498 -0.46 -9.70 23.25
N LEU A 499 -1.13 -9.07 22.27
CA LEU A 499 -2.12 -9.76 21.41
C LEU A 499 -1.49 -10.91 20.62
N TRP A 500 -0.27 -10.74 20.11
CA TRP A 500 0.47 -11.82 19.46
C TRP A 500 0.96 -12.90 20.42
N ALA A 501 1.15 -12.59 21.71
CA ALA A 501 1.61 -13.53 22.72
C ALA A 501 0.49 -14.40 23.32
N GLU A 502 -0.78 -14.04 23.12
CA GLU A 502 -1.94 -14.83 23.56
C GLU A 502 -1.89 -16.28 23.02
N ASP A 503 -2.58 -17.19 23.71
CA ASP A 503 -2.66 -18.61 23.38
C ASP A 503 -1.30 -19.32 23.21
N GLY A 504 -0.26 -18.82 23.88
CA GLY A 504 1.11 -19.35 23.78
C GLY A 504 1.90 -18.85 22.57
N GLY A 505 1.38 -17.85 21.86
CA GLY A 505 2.00 -17.22 20.69
C GLY A 505 1.22 -17.50 19.40
N LYS A 506 0.42 -16.54 18.96
CA LYS A 506 -0.35 -16.60 17.71
C LYS A 506 0.57 -16.56 16.49
N THR A 507 0.13 -17.18 15.39
CA THR A 507 0.82 -17.19 14.08
C THR A 507 0.05 -16.45 12.98
N SER A 508 -1.18 -16.03 13.23
CA SER A 508 -1.94 -15.10 12.41
C SER A 508 -2.72 -14.15 13.31
N THR A 509 -3.35 -13.13 12.73
CA THR A 509 -4.21 -12.19 13.47
C THR A 509 -5.63 -12.73 13.68
N ASP A 510 -5.94 -13.94 13.20
CA ASP A 510 -7.28 -14.51 13.28
C ASP A 510 -7.69 -14.74 14.75
N GLY A 511 -8.89 -14.27 15.10
CA GLY A 511 -9.43 -14.36 16.45
C GLY A 511 -8.84 -13.36 17.44
N MET A 512 -7.97 -12.42 17.03
CA MET A 512 -7.48 -11.39 17.95
C MET A 512 -8.57 -10.41 18.38
N HIS A 513 -9.63 -10.23 17.58
CA HIS A 513 -10.80 -9.41 17.92
C HIS A 513 -11.49 -9.87 19.22
N SER A 514 -11.38 -11.15 19.60
CA SER A 514 -11.97 -11.69 20.82
C SER A 514 -11.06 -11.60 22.04
N SER A 515 -9.88 -11.00 21.91
CA SER A 515 -8.98 -10.76 23.04
C SER A 515 -9.67 -9.95 24.13
N SER A 516 -9.52 -10.38 25.38
CA SER A 516 -9.99 -9.66 26.56
C SER A 516 -9.28 -8.31 26.75
N LEU A 517 -8.07 -8.14 26.19
CA LEU A 517 -7.34 -6.88 26.20
C LEU A 517 -8.00 -5.79 25.34
N LEU A 518 -8.86 -6.19 24.38
CA LEU A 518 -9.62 -5.30 23.52
C LEU A 518 -11.09 -5.13 23.95
N LYS A 519 -11.49 -5.73 25.10
CA LYS A 519 -12.86 -5.61 25.63
C LYS A 519 -13.26 -4.13 25.76
N GLY A 520 -14.52 -3.83 25.43
CA GLY A 520 -15.06 -2.46 25.47
C GLY A 520 -14.89 -1.67 24.16
N LEU A 521 -14.09 -2.16 23.20
CA LEU A 521 -14.01 -1.56 21.87
C LEU A 521 -15.07 -2.13 20.92
N PRO A 522 -15.77 -1.27 20.17
CA PRO A 522 -16.55 -1.71 19.03
C PRO A 522 -15.67 -2.39 17.97
N MET A 523 -16.15 -3.51 17.44
CA MET A 523 -15.51 -4.14 16.28
C MET A 523 -15.52 -3.18 15.07
N MET A 524 -14.49 -3.26 14.24
CA MET A 524 -14.43 -2.51 13.00
C MET A 524 -15.46 -3.06 12.02
N GLY A 525 -16.16 -2.19 11.29
CA GLY A 525 -17.03 -2.61 10.20
C GLY A 525 -18.25 -1.73 10.02
N GLY A 526 -19.26 -2.33 9.38
CA GLY A 526 -20.54 -1.75 9.04
C GLY A 526 -21.46 -2.85 8.53
N SER A 527 -22.52 -2.51 7.81
CA SER A 527 -23.48 -3.47 7.24
C SER A 527 -22.96 -4.22 5.99
N PHE A 528 -21.64 -4.42 5.87
CA PHE A 528 -21.01 -5.02 4.70
C PHE A 528 -21.28 -6.53 4.63
N THR A 529 -21.40 -7.07 3.42
CA THR A 529 -21.49 -8.53 3.19
C THR A 529 -20.50 -8.94 2.12
N ILE A 530 -19.92 -10.13 2.25
CA ILE A 530 -19.02 -10.71 1.23
C ILE A 530 -19.77 -11.83 0.49
N GLU A 531 -19.80 -11.76 -0.84
CA GLU A 531 -20.42 -12.79 -1.71
C GLU A 531 -19.34 -13.53 -2.53
N GLU A 532 -19.19 -14.83 -2.33
CA GLU A 532 -18.14 -15.65 -2.96
C GLU A 532 -18.75 -16.94 -3.54
N GLY A 533 -19.08 -16.90 -4.84
CA GLY A 533 -19.85 -17.96 -5.47
C GLY A 533 -21.22 -18.08 -4.82
N ASP A 534 -21.56 -19.28 -4.34
CA ASP A 534 -22.82 -19.55 -3.63
C ASP A 534 -22.77 -19.22 -2.12
N LYS A 535 -21.62 -18.79 -1.59
CA LYS A 535 -21.44 -18.48 -0.17
C LYS A 535 -21.64 -16.98 0.10
N LYS A 536 -22.46 -16.66 1.10
CA LYS A 536 -22.65 -15.30 1.62
C LYS A 536 -22.17 -15.21 3.06
N ILE A 537 -21.23 -14.31 3.32
CA ILE A 537 -20.73 -14.01 4.66
C ILE A 537 -21.47 -12.77 5.16
N GLY A 538 -22.17 -12.92 6.30
CA GLY A 538 -22.98 -11.87 6.90
C GLY A 538 -22.16 -10.77 7.59
N PRO A 539 -22.78 -9.63 7.95
CA PRO A 539 -22.06 -8.45 8.44
C PRO A 539 -21.27 -8.65 9.73
N GLU A 540 -21.78 -9.46 10.66
CA GLU A 540 -21.07 -9.75 11.92
C GLU A 540 -19.72 -10.44 11.66
N GLU A 541 -19.71 -11.45 10.78
CA GLU A 541 -18.50 -12.19 10.45
C GLU A 541 -17.52 -11.32 9.64
N VAL A 542 -18.03 -10.49 8.71
CA VAL A 542 -17.21 -9.50 8.01
C VAL A 542 -16.57 -8.51 9.00
N SER A 543 -17.30 -8.10 10.04
CA SER A 543 -16.78 -7.21 11.08
C SER A 543 -15.65 -7.86 11.88
N LYS A 544 -15.78 -9.13 12.26
CA LYS A 544 -14.70 -9.91 12.90
C LYS A 544 -13.47 -9.99 12.01
N MET A 545 -13.66 -10.38 10.74
CA MET A 545 -12.57 -10.47 9.77
C MET A 545 -11.86 -9.14 9.53
N LEU A 546 -12.60 -8.03 9.44
CA LEU A 546 -12.02 -6.68 9.29
C LEU A 546 -11.24 -6.26 10.53
N THR A 547 -11.77 -6.58 11.72
CA THR A 547 -11.14 -6.29 13.00
C THR A 547 -9.82 -7.05 13.15
N ASP A 548 -9.79 -8.34 12.81
CA ASP A 548 -8.58 -9.15 12.80
C ASP A 548 -7.58 -8.67 11.73
N TYR A 549 -8.06 -8.32 10.54
CA TYR A 549 -7.20 -7.85 9.45
C TYR A 549 -6.51 -6.51 9.79
N ILE A 550 -7.20 -5.60 10.47
CA ILE A 550 -6.72 -4.27 10.89
C ILE A 550 -6.50 -4.23 12.41
N ILE A 551 -6.04 -5.34 12.99
CA ILE A 551 -5.88 -5.44 14.45
C ILE A 551 -4.88 -4.41 15.00
N GLN A 552 -3.88 -4.00 14.20
CA GLN A 552 -2.98 -2.91 14.56
C GLN A 552 -3.73 -1.58 14.77
N GLY A 553 -4.78 -1.34 13.98
CA GLY A 553 -5.68 -0.19 14.15
C GLY A 553 -6.49 -0.29 15.45
N GLN A 554 -6.98 -1.48 15.79
CA GLN A 554 -7.67 -1.73 17.06
C GLN A 554 -6.77 -1.48 18.27
N ALA A 555 -5.51 -1.91 18.21
CA ALA A 555 -4.54 -1.62 19.26
C ALA A 555 -4.33 -0.11 19.44
N MET A 556 -4.26 0.67 18.35
CA MET A 556 -4.21 2.14 18.43
C MET A 556 -5.47 2.71 19.07
N THR A 557 -6.65 2.26 18.64
CA THR A 557 -7.93 2.72 19.18
C THR A 557 -8.04 2.45 20.68
N MET A 558 -7.60 1.28 21.15
CA MET A 558 -7.59 0.95 22.58
C MET A 558 -6.73 1.95 23.37
N VAL A 559 -5.47 2.14 22.95
CA VAL A 559 -4.53 3.01 23.67
C VAL A 559 -4.98 4.47 23.64
N MET A 560 -5.55 4.93 22.53
CA MET A 560 -6.10 6.28 22.39
C MET A 560 -7.32 6.53 23.30
N GLY A 561 -8.04 5.49 23.69
CA GLY A 561 -9.16 5.58 24.63
C GLY A 561 -8.86 4.98 26.01
N LEU A 562 -7.59 4.78 26.35
CA LEU A 562 -7.16 4.23 27.64
C LEU A 562 -6.80 5.35 28.62
N VAL A 563 -7.22 5.20 29.88
CA VAL A 563 -6.62 5.90 31.02
C VAL A 563 -5.96 4.87 31.93
N ASP A 564 -4.65 4.97 32.12
CA ASP A 564 -3.85 4.08 32.96
C ASP A 564 -3.09 4.92 33.99
N ASP A 565 -3.61 4.97 35.22
CA ASP A 565 -3.03 5.79 36.29
C ASP A 565 -1.68 5.24 36.78
N GLU A 566 -1.42 3.93 36.62
CA GLU A 566 -0.14 3.32 37.02
C GLU A 566 0.99 3.70 36.07
N ASP A 567 0.68 3.77 34.78
CA ASP A 567 1.59 4.18 33.71
C ASP A 567 1.53 5.71 33.43
N GLY A 568 0.67 6.44 34.14
CA GLY A 568 0.48 7.88 33.99
C GLY A 568 -0.07 8.30 32.62
N TRP A 569 -0.83 7.42 31.96
CA TRP A 569 -1.33 7.62 30.61
C TRP A 569 -2.78 8.11 30.60
N ASN A 570 -3.05 9.16 29.84
CA ASN A 570 -4.41 9.61 29.53
C ASN A 570 -4.54 9.76 28.01
N GLY A 571 -4.90 8.67 27.35
CA GLY A 571 -5.08 8.59 25.90
C GLY A 571 -6.07 9.62 25.35
N PRO A 572 -7.31 9.72 25.88
CA PRO A 572 -8.28 10.67 25.35
C PRO A 572 -7.79 12.12 25.33
N LYS A 573 -7.11 12.54 26.42
CA LYS A 573 -6.49 13.87 26.51
C LYS A 573 -5.31 14.00 25.56
N TYR A 574 -4.41 13.02 25.54
CA TYR A 574 -3.24 13.04 24.66
C TYR A 574 -3.65 13.18 23.19
N VAL A 575 -4.70 12.47 22.74
CA VAL A 575 -5.19 12.56 21.36
C VAL A 575 -5.70 13.96 21.03
N ALA A 576 -6.45 14.58 21.95
CA ALA A 576 -6.97 15.94 21.75
C ALA A 576 -5.85 16.98 21.61
N GLU A 577 -4.77 16.82 22.37
CA GLU A 577 -3.69 17.80 22.50
C GLU A 577 -2.52 17.57 21.53
N HIS A 578 -2.20 16.31 21.20
CA HIS A 578 -0.93 15.93 20.57
C HIS A 578 -1.05 15.19 19.24
N VAL A 579 -2.26 14.89 18.75
CA VAL A 579 -2.45 14.19 17.46
C VAL A 579 -2.95 15.16 16.39
N TYR A 580 -2.18 15.29 15.31
CA TYR A 580 -2.60 15.91 14.07
C TYR A 580 -3.23 14.85 13.16
N ALA A 581 -4.55 14.70 13.21
CA ALA A 581 -5.24 13.77 12.32
C ALA A 581 -5.98 14.49 11.20
N ILE A 582 -5.75 14.06 9.96
CA ILE A 582 -6.50 14.51 8.79
C ILE A 582 -7.76 13.64 8.66
N ASP A 583 -8.89 14.23 8.29
CA ASP A 583 -10.10 13.45 7.97
C ASP A 583 -9.79 12.41 6.89
N TYR A 584 -10.09 11.14 7.18
CA TYR A 584 -9.75 10.02 6.33
C TYR A 584 -10.40 10.09 4.94
N MET A 585 -11.68 10.49 4.87
CA MET A 585 -12.45 10.44 3.64
C MET A 585 -11.90 11.44 2.63
N VAL A 586 -11.90 12.74 2.99
CA VAL A 586 -11.36 13.78 2.12
C VAL A 586 -9.83 13.71 2.01
N GLY A 587 -9.15 13.28 3.07
CA GLY A 587 -7.69 13.27 3.15
C GLY A 587 -7.04 12.16 2.34
N SER A 588 -7.70 11.01 2.15
CA SER A 588 -7.08 9.80 1.57
C SER A 588 -7.96 8.90 0.70
N GLN A 589 -9.29 9.10 0.69
CA GLN A 589 -10.25 8.21 0.00
C GLN A 589 -11.12 8.92 -1.04
N LEU A 590 -10.84 10.18 -1.36
CA LEU A 590 -11.80 11.03 -2.08
C LEU A 590 -12.21 10.50 -3.46
N ILE A 591 -11.33 9.77 -4.18
CA ILE A 591 -11.73 9.05 -5.41
C ILE A 591 -12.80 8.01 -5.11
N ASN A 592 -12.59 7.18 -4.08
CA ASN A 592 -13.55 6.14 -3.68
C ASN A 592 -14.87 6.76 -3.23
N GLU A 593 -14.84 7.89 -2.52
CA GLU A 593 -16.07 8.62 -2.15
C GLU A 593 -16.86 9.08 -3.38
N ILE A 594 -16.19 9.76 -4.31
CA ILE A 594 -16.83 10.32 -5.52
C ILE A 594 -17.35 9.22 -6.46
N THR A 595 -16.70 8.06 -6.47
CA THR A 595 -17.12 6.91 -7.27
C THR A 595 -18.00 5.93 -6.52
N GLU A 596 -18.43 6.26 -5.29
CA GLU A 596 -19.30 5.41 -4.47
C GLU A 596 -18.69 4.01 -4.23
N TRP A 597 -17.38 3.95 -4.06
CA TRP A 597 -16.57 2.74 -3.89
C TRP A 597 -16.62 1.77 -5.08
N ASP A 598 -17.10 2.20 -6.24
CA ASP A 598 -17.03 1.46 -7.50
C ASP A 598 -15.65 1.64 -8.14
N GLY A 599 -14.80 0.62 -8.00
CA GLY A 599 -13.45 0.62 -8.56
C GLY A 599 -13.41 0.57 -10.09
N ARG A 600 -14.40 -0.05 -10.74
CA ARG A 600 -14.49 -0.11 -12.21
C ARG A 600 -14.79 1.28 -12.76
N LYS A 601 -15.79 1.95 -12.19
CA LYS A 601 -16.14 3.35 -12.49
C LYS A 601 -14.93 4.26 -12.28
N ALA A 602 -14.19 4.10 -11.18
CA ALA A 602 -12.97 4.87 -10.94
C ALA A 602 -11.92 4.64 -12.04
N PHE A 603 -11.67 3.38 -12.40
CA PHE A 603 -10.70 3.05 -13.44
C PHE A 603 -11.10 3.59 -14.81
N ASP A 604 -12.36 3.43 -15.21
CA ASP A 604 -12.86 3.88 -16.50
C ASP A 604 -12.76 5.40 -16.62
N LEU A 605 -13.18 6.15 -15.58
CA LEU A 605 -13.06 7.60 -15.53
C LEU A 605 -11.60 8.07 -15.59
N MET A 606 -10.72 7.45 -14.81
CA MET A 606 -9.30 7.82 -14.78
C MET A 606 -8.57 7.46 -16.09
N SER A 607 -9.09 6.48 -16.85
CA SER A 607 -8.53 6.05 -18.14
C SER A 607 -8.98 6.91 -19.33
N LEU A 608 -9.96 7.80 -19.15
CA LEU A 608 -10.42 8.68 -20.22
C LEU A 608 -9.31 9.63 -20.68
N SER A 609 -9.19 9.80 -22.00
CA SER A 609 -8.38 10.87 -22.59
C SER A 609 -9.00 12.23 -22.28
N LEU A 610 -8.16 13.23 -22.05
CA LEU A 610 -8.56 14.64 -22.07
C LEU A 610 -9.16 15.03 -23.43
N PRO A 611 -10.11 15.98 -23.46
CA PRO A 611 -10.61 16.54 -24.71
C PRO A 611 -9.47 17.20 -25.50
N LYS A 612 -9.52 17.10 -26.84
CA LYS A 612 -8.56 17.82 -27.70
C LYS A 612 -8.93 19.31 -27.79
N ASP A 613 -8.01 20.13 -28.25
CA ASP A 613 -8.25 21.56 -28.45
C ASP A 613 -9.51 21.82 -29.30
N GLY A 614 -10.48 22.53 -28.72
CA GLY A 614 -11.76 22.85 -29.36
C GLY A 614 -12.87 21.81 -29.19
N GLU A 615 -12.60 20.66 -28.56
CA GLU A 615 -13.62 19.67 -28.22
C GLU A 615 -14.33 20.02 -26.89
N THR A 616 -15.64 19.80 -26.84
CA THR A 616 -16.40 19.91 -25.59
C THR A 616 -16.27 18.64 -24.75
N GLU A 617 -16.04 18.78 -23.45
CA GLU A 617 -16.00 17.65 -22.52
C GLU A 617 -17.31 16.84 -22.54
N SER A 618 -17.20 15.50 -22.51
CA SER A 618 -18.30 14.59 -22.21
C SER A 618 -18.75 14.70 -20.74
N ALA A 619 -19.86 14.05 -20.39
CA ALA A 619 -20.33 14.02 -19.00
C ALA A 619 -19.34 13.25 -18.09
N GLU A 620 -18.79 12.16 -18.61
CA GLU A 620 -17.82 11.30 -17.95
C GLU A 620 -16.47 12.03 -17.81
N GLN A 621 -16.02 12.76 -18.85
CA GLN A 621 -14.82 13.60 -18.77
C GLN A 621 -14.97 14.69 -17.71
N ARG A 622 -16.13 15.37 -17.62
CA ARG A 622 -16.40 16.33 -16.52
C ARG A 622 -16.32 15.68 -15.14
N GLN A 623 -16.81 14.45 -15.01
CA GLN A 623 -16.73 13.72 -13.74
C GLN A 623 -15.29 13.32 -13.40
N ALA A 624 -14.52 12.83 -14.37
CA ALA A 624 -13.11 12.50 -14.21
C ALA A 624 -12.29 13.75 -13.84
N ARG A 625 -12.54 14.88 -14.49
CA ARG A 625 -11.94 16.18 -14.13
C ARG A 625 -12.26 16.56 -12.68
N LYS A 626 -13.52 16.47 -12.27
CA LYS A 626 -13.94 16.75 -10.89
C LYS A 626 -13.19 15.89 -9.87
N ILE A 627 -12.96 14.60 -10.18
CA ILE A 627 -12.18 13.70 -9.31
C ILE A 627 -10.73 14.22 -9.17
N VAL A 628 -10.05 14.45 -10.29
CA VAL A 628 -8.64 14.90 -10.29
C VAL A 628 -8.49 16.25 -9.58
N GLU A 629 -9.33 17.23 -9.92
CA GLU A 629 -9.33 18.56 -9.29
C GLU A 629 -9.57 18.46 -7.79
N ALA A 630 -10.60 17.73 -7.35
CA ALA A 630 -10.93 17.61 -5.95
C ALA A 630 -9.82 16.93 -5.14
N CYS A 631 -9.21 15.86 -5.67
CA CYS A 631 -8.13 15.17 -4.97
C CYS A 631 -6.88 16.04 -4.85
N LEU A 632 -6.44 16.67 -5.95
CA LEU A 632 -5.25 17.53 -5.91
C LEU A 632 -5.45 18.75 -4.99
N GLN A 633 -6.66 19.32 -4.94
CA GLN A 633 -6.93 20.50 -4.12
C GLN A 633 -7.16 20.17 -2.64
N LYS A 634 -7.76 19.02 -2.29
CA LYS A 634 -8.26 18.77 -0.93
C LYS A 634 -7.56 17.64 -0.18
N SER A 635 -7.06 16.63 -0.88
CA SER A 635 -6.53 15.42 -0.25
C SER A 635 -5.05 15.59 0.11
N PHE A 636 -4.62 14.98 1.22
CA PHE A 636 -3.19 14.91 1.57
C PHE A 636 -2.50 13.73 0.90
N GLY A 637 -3.24 12.67 0.62
CA GLY A 637 -2.78 11.53 -0.16
C GLY A 637 -3.96 10.80 -0.80
N PHE A 638 -3.67 9.68 -1.44
CA PHE A 638 -4.70 8.75 -1.89
C PHE A 638 -4.24 7.31 -1.69
N LYS A 639 -5.03 6.53 -0.95
CA LYS A 639 -4.69 5.15 -0.60
C LYS A 639 -5.32 4.18 -1.61
N LEU A 640 -4.48 3.52 -2.39
CA LEU A 640 -4.88 2.45 -3.30
C LEU A 640 -5.21 1.17 -2.50
N ALA A 641 -6.51 0.93 -2.33
CA ALA A 641 -7.04 -0.16 -1.51
C ALA A 641 -6.76 -1.55 -2.14
N HIS A 642 -6.21 -2.45 -1.33
CA HIS A 642 -5.94 -3.86 -1.62
C HIS A 642 -6.22 -4.71 -0.37
N GLY A 643 -6.08 -6.04 -0.46
CA GLY A 643 -6.26 -6.95 0.67
C GLY A 643 -7.72 -7.32 0.90
N LEU A 644 -8.14 -7.41 2.16
CA LEU A 644 -9.48 -7.87 2.55
C LEU A 644 -10.61 -7.06 1.91
N ILE A 645 -10.37 -5.77 1.65
CA ILE A 645 -11.32 -4.87 1.02
C ILE A 645 -11.76 -5.32 -0.38
N LEU A 646 -10.93 -6.11 -1.08
CA LEU A 646 -11.28 -6.71 -2.38
C LEU A 646 -12.36 -7.79 -2.25
N ARG A 647 -12.49 -8.43 -1.08
CA ARG A 647 -13.57 -9.39 -0.83
C ARG A 647 -14.91 -8.68 -0.70
N VAL A 648 -14.89 -7.43 -0.21
CA VAL A 648 -16.08 -6.56 -0.06
C VAL A 648 -16.45 -5.91 -1.39
N PHE A 649 -15.55 -5.16 -2.03
CA PHE A 649 -15.88 -4.35 -3.22
C PHE A 649 -15.54 -5.00 -4.56
N LYS A 650 -14.92 -6.19 -4.57
CA LYS A 650 -14.49 -6.97 -5.75
C LYS A 650 -13.41 -6.30 -6.60
N GLU A 651 -13.66 -5.10 -7.11
CA GLU A 651 -12.74 -4.32 -7.91
C GLU A 651 -12.44 -2.98 -7.24
N THR A 652 -11.15 -2.65 -7.10
CA THR A 652 -10.68 -1.32 -6.67
C THR A 652 -9.80 -0.72 -7.76
N LEU A 653 -9.64 0.61 -7.77
CA LEU A 653 -8.76 1.28 -8.72
C LEU A 653 -7.33 0.71 -8.67
N GLY A 654 -6.80 0.44 -7.47
CA GLY A 654 -5.48 -0.17 -7.29
C GLY A 654 -5.36 -1.56 -7.90
N LEU A 655 -6.38 -2.42 -7.74
CA LEU A 655 -6.40 -3.74 -8.37
C LEU A 655 -6.44 -3.62 -9.90
N LEU A 656 -7.21 -2.67 -10.44
CA LEU A 656 -7.33 -2.50 -11.88
C LEU A 656 -6.05 -1.93 -12.51
N TRP A 657 -5.40 -0.97 -11.86
CA TRP A 657 -4.06 -0.52 -12.27
C TRP A 657 -3.00 -1.62 -12.17
N ARG A 658 -3.13 -2.56 -11.21
CA ARG A 658 -2.31 -3.76 -11.18
C ARG A 658 -2.57 -4.70 -12.37
N LYS A 659 -3.83 -4.89 -12.76
CA LYS A 659 -4.21 -5.77 -13.89
C LYS A 659 -3.90 -5.14 -15.26
N HIS A 660 -3.89 -3.82 -15.35
CA HIS A 660 -3.68 -3.06 -16.58
C HIS A 660 -2.41 -2.22 -16.43
N GLU A 661 -1.25 -2.88 -16.47
CA GLU A 661 0.04 -2.23 -16.26
C GLU A 661 0.25 -1.02 -17.20
N GLY A 662 0.68 0.10 -16.62
CA GLY A 662 0.92 1.36 -17.36
C GLY A 662 -0.33 2.22 -17.58
N SER A 663 -1.54 1.70 -17.38
CA SER A 663 -2.79 2.46 -17.56
C SER A 663 -2.92 3.70 -16.68
N ASP A 664 -2.25 3.69 -15.53
CA ASP A 664 -2.29 4.77 -14.56
C ASP A 664 -1.37 5.95 -14.88
N ASP A 665 -0.63 5.86 -15.98
CA ASP A 665 0.37 6.85 -16.40
C ASP A 665 0.40 7.03 -17.92
N ILE A 666 -0.74 6.83 -18.61
CA ILE A 666 -0.85 7.07 -20.05
C ILE A 666 -0.93 8.57 -20.32
N PRO A 667 0.05 9.19 -21.00
CA PRO A 667 0.08 10.64 -21.18
C PRO A 667 -1.19 11.16 -21.86
N GLY A 668 -1.88 12.10 -21.20
CA GLY A 668 -3.13 12.70 -21.71
C GLY A 668 -4.41 12.12 -21.16
N THR A 669 -4.33 11.16 -20.25
CA THR A 669 -5.49 10.70 -19.48
C THR A 669 -5.63 11.47 -18.17
N TYR A 670 -6.77 11.32 -17.52
CA TYR A 670 -6.97 11.84 -16.16
C TYR A 670 -6.07 11.16 -15.12
N ALA A 671 -5.72 9.88 -15.31
CA ALA A 671 -4.75 9.19 -14.47
C ALA A 671 -3.36 9.85 -14.55
N HIS A 672 -2.89 10.16 -15.76
CA HIS A 672 -1.61 10.85 -15.94
C HIS A 672 -1.66 12.31 -15.44
N TRP A 673 -2.79 13.02 -15.60
CA TRP A 673 -2.95 14.34 -14.97
C TRP A 673 -2.82 14.24 -13.44
N PHE A 674 -3.47 13.26 -12.83
CA PHE A 674 -3.36 13.04 -11.39
C PHE A 674 -1.92 12.72 -10.97
N ARG A 675 -1.23 11.82 -11.68
CA ARG A 675 0.20 11.52 -11.48
C ARG A 675 1.07 12.77 -11.57
N HIS A 676 0.86 13.59 -12.60
CA HIS A 676 1.56 14.85 -12.79
C HIS A 676 1.36 15.77 -11.58
N GLY A 677 0.11 16.01 -11.18
CA GLY A 677 -0.21 16.86 -10.02
C GLY A 677 0.41 16.36 -8.73
N THR A 678 0.33 15.04 -8.45
CA THR A 678 0.93 14.44 -7.24
C THR A 678 2.45 14.52 -7.17
N THR A 679 3.13 14.77 -8.31
CA THR A 679 4.59 14.83 -8.42
C THR A 679 5.11 16.26 -8.43
N TYR A 680 4.43 17.16 -9.15
CA TYR A 680 4.97 18.48 -9.49
C TYR A 680 4.33 19.64 -8.73
N TRP A 681 3.21 19.42 -8.03
CA TRP A 681 2.46 20.50 -7.38
C TRP A 681 2.31 20.27 -5.87
N ASN A 682 2.17 21.36 -5.13
CA ASN A 682 1.80 21.40 -3.73
C ASN A 682 0.53 22.24 -3.55
N GLN A 683 -0.22 21.96 -2.49
CA GLN A 683 -1.31 22.81 -2.03
C GLN A 683 -0.75 24.06 -1.34
N ASP A 684 -1.42 25.20 -1.50
CA ASP A 684 -1.04 26.45 -0.83
C ASP A 684 -1.25 26.38 0.69
N GLY A 685 -2.25 25.61 1.13
CA GLY A 685 -2.56 25.35 2.53
C GLY A 685 -2.21 23.93 2.96
N LEU A 686 -1.92 23.75 4.25
CA LEU A 686 -1.85 22.41 4.85
C LEU A 686 -3.25 21.81 4.97
N SER A 687 -3.34 20.48 4.87
CA SER A 687 -4.59 19.77 5.13
C SER A 687 -5.04 20.02 6.58
N PRO A 688 -6.30 20.40 6.80
CA PRO A 688 -6.78 20.75 8.14
C PRO A 688 -6.76 19.53 9.06
N ARG A 689 -6.45 19.76 10.33
CA ARG A 689 -6.62 18.75 11.37
C ARG A 689 -8.09 18.61 11.77
N LEU A 690 -8.45 17.44 12.29
CA LEU A 690 -9.64 17.28 13.11
C LEU A 690 -9.38 17.85 14.50
N GLU A 691 -10.31 18.65 14.99
CA GLU A 691 -10.34 19.19 16.35
C GLU A 691 -10.92 18.11 17.26
N PHE A 692 -10.09 17.18 17.74
CA PHE A 692 -10.53 16.08 18.61
C PHE A 692 -11.05 16.60 19.95
N GLU A 693 -12.20 16.07 20.37
CA GLU A 693 -12.73 16.28 21.72
C GLU A 693 -12.18 15.24 22.71
N VAL A 694 -12.02 15.61 23.98
CA VAL A 694 -11.67 14.63 25.02
C VAL A 694 -12.90 13.77 25.30
N ILE A 695 -12.82 12.48 24.98
CA ILE A 695 -13.91 11.51 25.16
C ILE A 695 -13.78 10.76 26.49
N GLU A 696 -14.86 10.11 26.93
CA GLU A 696 -14.76 9.10 27.99
C GLU A 696 -13.88 7.92 27.52
N PRO A 697 -12.98 7.41 28.37
CA PRO A 697 -12.12 6.30 28.00
C PRO A 697 -12.93 5.01 27.83
N PHE A 698 -12.54 4.21 26.83
CA PHE A 698 -13.02 2.85 26.63
C PHE A 698 -12.59 1.92 27.77
N LYS A 699 -11.43 2.22 28.39
CA LYS A 699 -10.84 1.44 29.47
C LYS A 699 -10.16 2.35 30.49
N ARG A 700 -10.39 2.07 31.77
CA ARG A 700 -9.64 2.65 32.89
C ARG A 700 -8.88 1.54 33.61
N GLY A 701 -7.58 1.75 33.83
CA GLY A 701 -6.67 0.80 34.45
C GLY A 701 -5.53 0.35 33.54
N PRO A 702 -4.72 -0.62 34.00
CA PRO A 702 -3.49 -1.04 33.34
C PRO A 702 -3.70 -1.53 31.91
N LEU A 703 -2.83 -1.10 30.98
CA LEU A 703 -2.89 -1.45 29.55
C LEU A 703 -3.06 -2.97 29.31
N LEU A 704 -2.25 -3.78 30.00
CA LEU A 704 -2.14 -5.23 29.77
C LEU A 704 -2.93 -6.09 30.77
N ARG A 705 -3.77 -5.49 31.62
CA ARG A 705 -4.70 -6.25 32.46
C ARG A 705 -6.09 -6.18 31.86
N GLU A 706 -6.87 -7.25 31.97
CA GLU A 706 -8.24 -7.26 31.48
C GLU A 706 -9.04 -6.12 32.12
N LEU A 707 -10.04 -5.61 31.38
CA LEU A 707 -11.18 -4.99 32.01
C LEU A 707 -11.79 -6.07 32.90
N ARG A 708 -11.42 -6.06 34.18
CA ARG A 708 -12.24 -6.71 35.19
C ARG A 708 -13.61 -6.10 34.96
N GLU A 709 -14.54 -6.92 34.48
CA GLU A 709 -15.93 -6.66 34.81
C GLU A 709 -15.87 -6.48 36.31
N VAL A 710 -16.09 -5.24 36.73
CA VAL A 710 -15.98 -4.90 38.13
C VAL A 710 -17.17 -5.62 38.76
N ASN A 711 -16.99 -6.90 39.07
CA ASN A 711 -17.57 -7.50 40.25
C ASN A 711 -16.99 -6.63 41.37
N LEU A 712 -17.70 -5.54 41.67
CA LEU A 712 -17.39 -4.56 42.71
C LEU A 712 -17.05 -5.24 44.05
N TYR A 713 -17.44 -6.50 44.19
CA TYR A 713 -17.21 -7.39 45.32
C TYR A 713 -15.76 -7.83 45.53
N THR A 714 -15.03 -8.14 44.45
CA THR A 714 -13.77 -8.86 44.56
C THR A 714 -12.59 -7.91 44.72
N ASP A 715 -12.56 -6.79 44.02
CA ASP A 715 -11.39 -5.90 44.09
C ASP A 715 -11.35 -5.07 45.39
N ILE A 716 -12.49 -4.79 46.03
CA ILE A 716 -12.51 -4.00 47.27
C ILE A 716 -12.04 -4.82 48.49
N ALA A 717 -12.31 -6.12 48.53
CA ALA A 717 -11.90 -6.99 49.64
C ALA A 717 -10.55 -7.70 49.42
N PHE A 718 -10.17 -7.92 48.15
CA PHE A 718 -9.08 -8.80 47.77
C PHE A 718 -7.92 -8.11 47.02
N ALA A 719 -7.89 -6.77 46.89
CA ALA A 719 -6.73 -6.08 46.32
C ALA A 719 -5.45 -6.27 47.17
N SER A 720 -4.30 -6.28 46.50
CA SER A 720 -2.99 -6.31 47.17
C SER A 720 -2.86 -5.14 48.14
N GLY A 721 -2.83 -5.43 49.45
CA GLY A 721 -2.84 -4.42 50.52
C GLY A 721 -4.04 -4.48 51.47
N SER A 722 -4.96 -5.43 51.30
CA SER A 722 -6.01 -5.72 52.28
C SER A 722 -5.42 -6.04 53.67
N LYS A 723 -6.09 -5.57 54.74
CA LYS A 723 -5.75 -5.90 56.13
C LYS A 723 -6.16 -7.32 56.54
N TYR A 724 -6.82 -8.06 55.64
CA TYR A 724 -7.37 -9.39 55.90
C TYR A 724 -6.67 -10.45 55.03
N ALA A 725 -6.37 -11.61 55.63
CA ALA A 725 -6.20 -12.86 54.87
C ALA A 725 -7.59 -13.47 54.66
N VAL A 726 -7.90 -13.92 53.45
CA VAL A 726 -9.27 -14.30 53.10
C VAL A 726 -9.37 -15.75 52.69
N ARG A 727 -10.34 -16.47 53.27
CA ARG A 727 -10.71 -17.83 52.85
C ARG A 727 -12.02 -17.79 52.08
N VAL A 728 -12.01 -18.29 50.84
CA VAL A 728 -13.18 -18.38 49.98
C VAL A 728 -13.65 -19.83 49.91
N LEU A 729 -14.92 -20.08 50.26
CA LEU A 729 -15.55 -21.38 50.09
C LEU A 729 -16.00 -21.55 48.64
N ALA A 730 -15.49 -22.57 47.94
CA ALA A 730 -15.87 -22.91 46.57
C ALA A 730 -16.22 -24.40 46.46
N ARG A 731 -17.22 -24.79 45.66
CA ARG A 731 -17.58 -26.21 45.52
C ARG A 731 -16.57 -27.03 44.73
N ASP A 732 -15.81 -26.37 43.86
CA ASP A 732 -14.76 -26.96 43.02
C ASP A 732 -13.58 -25.99 43.01
N ALA A 733 -12.51 -26.35 43.72
CA ALA A 733 -11.30 -25.54 43.80
C ALA A 733 -10.49 -25.54 42.50
N SER A 734 -10.81 -26.42 41.54
CA SER A 734 -10.19 -26.49 40.21
C SER A 734 -10.92 -25.66 39.15
N SER A 735 -12.08 -25.08 39.48
CA SER A 735 -12.80 -24.19 38.56
C SER A 735 -11.95 -22.97 38.17
N SER A 736 -12.20 -22.41 36.98
CA SER A 736 -11.50 -21.21 36.50
C SER A 736 -11.61 -20.05 37.49
N SER A 737 -12.82 -19.79 38.00
CA SER A 737 -13.05 -18.74 38.99
C SER A 737 -12.32 -18.98 40.32
N ALA A 738 -12.23 -20.23 40.79
CA ALA A 738 -11.46 -20.55 42.00
C ALA A 738 -9.95 -20.37 41.77
N SER A 739 -9.45 -20.75 40.58
CA SER A 739 -8.05 -20.60 40.19
C SER A 739 -7.63 -19.14 40.08
N GLU A 740 -8.50 -18.28 39.52
CA GLU A 740 -8.31 -16.84 39.43
C GLU A 740 -8.25 -16.18 40.82
N LEU A 741 -9.17 -16.56 41.72
CA LEU A 741 -9.18 -16.08 43.09
C LEU A 741 -7.94 -16.54 43.88
N ALA A 742 -7.51 -17.78 43.70
CA ALA A 742 -6.31 -18.33 44.35
C ALA A 742 -5.01 -17.61 43.92
N ALA A 743 -5.00 -16.97 42.74
CA ALA A 743 -3.85 -16.22 42.27
C ALA A 743 -3.66 -14.88 43.01
N ILE A 744 -4.64 -14.44 43.79
CA ILE A 744 -4.59 -13.20 44.55
C ILE A 744 -3.80 -13.42 45.86
N PRO A 745 -2.73 -12.64 46.14
CA PRO A 745 -1.96 -12.78 47.38
C PRO A 745 -2.83 -12.63 48.64
N GLY A 746 -2.78 -13.62 49.54
CA GLY A 746 -3.55 -13.62 50.78
C GLY A 746 -4.93 -14.28 50.68
N VAL A 747 -5.26 -14.89 49.52
CA VAL A 747 -6.51 -15.65 49.31
C VAL A 747 -6.26 -17.15 49.34
N GLU A 748 -7.05 -17.86 50.14
CA GLU A 748 -7.09 -19.32 50.21
C GLU A 748 -8.45 -19.82 49.68
N ILE A 749 -8.43 -20.79 48.77
CA ILE A 749 -9.65 -21.50 48.36
C ILE A 749 -9.85 -22.72 49.26
N PHE A 750 -11.02 -22.80 49.89
CA PHE A 750 -11.47 -23.95 50.65
C PHE A 750 -12.54 -24.69 49.84
N GLU A 751 -12.24 -25.90 49.39
CA GLU A 751 -13.21 -26.70 48.64
C GLU A 751 -14.31 -27.23 49.57
N GLY A 752 -15.58 -26.96 49.25
CA GLY A 752 -16.69 -27.40 50.06
C GLY A 752 -18.07 -26.90 49.63
N ASP A 753 -19.10 -27.61 50.09
CA ASP A 753 -20.50 -27.27 49.86
C ASP A 753 -21.06 -26.40 51.00
N SER A 754 -21.60 -25.22 50.66
CA SER A 754 -22.26 -24.31 51.60
C SER A 754 -23.56 -24.87 52.17
N TYR A 755 -24.13 -25.92 51.57
CA TYR A 755 -25.34 -26.60 52.07
C TYR A 755 -25.03 -27.69 53.10
N ASP A 756 -23.76 -28.07 53.28
CA ASP A 756 -23.35 -29.06 54.29
C ASP A 756 -22.82 -28.38 55.55
N GLU A 757 -23.55 -28.53 56.66
CA GLU A 757 -23.19 -27.93 57.94
C GLU A 757 -21.82 -28.40 58.44
N ALA A 758 -21.46 -29.68 58.20
CA ALA A 758 -20.16 -30.20 58.61
C ALA A 758 -19.01 -29.53 57.84
N THR A 759 -19.24 -29.21 56.57
CA THR A 759 -18.30 -28.47 55.72
C THR A 759 -18.19 -27.01 56.15
N LEU A 760 -19.31 -26.32 56.40
CA LEU A 760 -19.30 -24.95 56.93
C LEU A 760 -18.54 -24.86 58.26
N ARG A 761 -18.76 -25.81 59.18
CA ARG A 761 -18.03 -25.89 60.47
C ARG A 761 -16.52 -26.00 60.27
N LYS A 762 -16.06 -26.76 59.28
CA LYS A 762 -14.64 -26.90 58.95
C LYS A 762 -14.09 -25.63 58.28
N ALA A 763 -14.83 -25.04 57.36
CA ALA A 763 -14.42 -23.83 56.65
C ALA A 763 -14.18 -22.65 57.61
N PHE A 764 -15.01 -22.53 58.66
CA PHE A 764 -14.90 -21.48 59.67
C PHE A 764 -13.82 -21.71 60.76
N VAL A 765 -13.11 -22.84 60.76
CA VAL A 765 -12.04 -23.06 61.74
C VAL A 765 -10.90 -22.05 61.53
N GLY A 766 -10.60 -21.28 62.58
CA GLY A 766 -9.52 -20.29 62.57
C GLY A 766 -9.86 -19.00 61.83
N ILE A 767 -11.14 -18.74 61.55
CA ILE A 767 -11.62 -17.50 60.94
C ILE A 767 -11.99 -16.49 62.03
N ASP A 768 -11.39 -15.29 61.98
CA ASP A 768 -11.66 -14.19 62.92
C ASP A 768 -12.93 -13.40 62.55
N TYR A 769 -13.21 -13.28 61.24
CA TYR A 769 -14.33 -12.52 60.70
C TYR A 769 -14.94 -13.23 59.49
N ALA A 770 -16.26 -13.47 59.53
CA ALA A 770 -17.02 -14.03 58.42
C ALA A 770 -17.91 -12.97 57.76
N PHE A 771 -17.63 -12.66 56.50
CA PHE A 771 -18.51 -11.87 55.64
C PHE A 771 -19.26 -12.82 54.71
N VAL A 772 -20.60 -12.78 54.75
CA VAL A 772 -21.43 -13.59 53.85
C VAL A 772 -22.34 -12.69 53.05
N ASN A 773 -22.22 -12.81 51.72
CA ASN A 773 -23.06 -12.12 50.76
C ASN A 773 -24.19 -13.07 50.31
N THR A 774 -25.42 -12.71 50.61
CA THR A 774 -26.62 -13.44 50.18
C THR A 774 -27.49 -12.51 49.34
N ASN A 775 -27.96 -12.96 48.18
CA ASN A 775 -29.13 -12.36 47.56
C ASN A 775 -30.34 -13.21 47.94
N GLY A 776 -31.37 -12.60 48.53
CA GLY A 776 -32.62 -13.28 48.82
C GLY A 776 -33.23 -12.97 50.18
N PHE A 777 -34.52 -12.62 50.12
CA PHE A 777 -35.43 -12.68 51.27
C PHE A 777 -36.13 -14.04 51.25
N ALA A 778 -36.25 -14.68 52.41
CA ALA A 778 -37.19 -15.78 52.59
C ALA A 778 -38.38 -15.26 53.41
N ILE A 779 -39.51 -15.04 52.75
CA ILE A 779 -40.80 -14.90 53.44
C ILE A 779 -41.57 -16.19 53.18
N GLY A 780 -41.88 -16.89 54.27
CA GLY A 780 -42.46 -18.23 54.22
C GLY A 780 -43.74 -18.29 53.38
N GLU A 781 -43.73 -19.18 52.39
CA GLU A 781 -44.82 -20.05 51.90
C GLU A 781 -44.61 -20.52 50.44
N LYS A 782 -43.64 -19.97 49.68
CA LYS A 782 -43.31 -20.42 48.30
C LYS A 782 -41.80 -20.48 48.06
N ALA A 783 -41.31 -21.65 47.62
CA ALA A 783 -39.87 -21.93 47.49
C ALA A 783 -39.23 -21.22 46.29
N CYS A 784 -38.08 -20.59 46.51
CA CYS A 784 -37.19 -20.07 45.46
C CYS A 784 -35.79 -20.65 45.70
N GLY A 785 -35.47 -21.76 45.03
CA GLY A 785 -34.39 -22.66 45.45
C GLY A 785 -33.00 -22.00 45.56
N HIS A 786 -32.70 -20.99 44.76
CA HIS A 786 -31.43 -20.27 44.79
C HIS A 786 -31.34 -19.17 45.87
N LEU A 787 -32.48 -18.72 46.40
CA LEU A 787 -32.57 -17.78 47.54
C LEU A 787 -32.69 -18.54 48.86
N ASP A 788 -33.44 -19.64 48.89
CA ASP A 788 -33.66 -20.48 50.09
C ASP A 788 -32.36 -21.05 50.65
N GLY A 789 -31.41 -21.42 49.77
CA GLY A 789 -30.09 -21.87 50.20
C GLY A 789 -29.28 -20.80 50.92
N LYS A 790 -29.43 -19.55 50.49
CA LYS A 790 -28.73 -18.40 51.06
C LYS A 790 -29.35 -17.96 52.38
N ALA A 791 -30.67 -18.05 52.49
CA ALA A 791 -31.38 -17.87 53.74
C ALA A 791 -30.91 -18.87 54.82
N LYS A 792 -30.70 -20.16 54.47
CA LYS A 792 -30.18 -21.15 55.42
C LYS A 792 -28.80 -20.82 55.99
N VAL A 793 -27.89 -20.28 55.18
CA VAL A 793 -26.57 -19.83 55.66
C VAL A 793 -26.73 -18.64 56.62
N THR A 794 -27.66 -17.73 56.29
CA THR A 794 -27.99 -16.57 57.13
C THR A 794 -28.56 -17.02 58.48
N ASP A 795 -29.50 -17.98 58.48
CA ASP A 795 -30.08 -18.56 59.69
C ASP A 795 -29.01 -19.25 60.55
N TYR A 796 -28.13 -20.03 59.92
CA TYR A 796 -27.04 -20.72 60.60
C TYR A 796 -26.11 -19.73 61.32
N LEU A 797 -25.68 -18.66 60.63
CA LEU A 797 -24.81 -17.63 61.19
C LEU A 797 -25.52 -16.82 62.28
N SER A 798 -26.78 -16.45 62.05
CA SER A 798 -27.61 -15.70 63.01
C SER A 798 -27.83 -16.47 64.32
N ALA A 799 -27.73 -17.80 64.29
CA ALA A 799 -27.78 -18.66 65.46
C ALA A 799 -26.44 -18.79 66.22
N GLN A 800 -25.32 -18.29 65.68
CA GLN A 800 -24.00 -18.37 66.32
C GLN A 800 -23.71 -17.15 67.21
N PRO A 801 -22.94 -17.30 68.31
CA PRO A 801 -22.43 -16.15 69.06
C PRO A 801 -21.47 -15.30 68.21
N THR A 802 -21.39 -14.01 68.51
CA THR A 802 -20.54 -13.03 67.80
C THR A 802 -19.07 -13.01 68.28
N THR A 803 -18.69 -14.00 69.09
CA THR A 803 -17.35 -14.24 69.62
C THR A 803 -17.14 -15.76 69.78
N PRO A 804 -15.94 -16.33 69.50
CA PRO A 804 -14.70 -15.65 69.09
C PRO A 804 -14.69 -15.19 67.62
N MET A 805 -15.61 -15.67 66.79
CA MET A 805 -15.74 -15.27 65.39
C MET A 805 -16.82 -14.19 65.26
N ALA A 806 -16.44 -13.02 64.76
CA ALA A 806 -17.40 -12.01 64.36
C ALA A 806 -18.02 -12.37 63.01
N TRP A 807 -19.30 -12.07 62.81
CA TRP A 807 -19.99 -12.37 61.56
C TRP A 807 -20.91 -11.23 61.14
N SER A 808 -21.05 -11.04 59.83
CA SER A 808 -22.00 -10.11 59.23
C SER A 808 -22.55 -10.70 57.93
N VAL A 809 -23.83 -10.47 57.67
CA VAL A 809 -24.51 -10.90 56.44
C VAL A 809 -25.00 -9.66 55.70
N LEU A 810 -24.67 -9.54 54.43
CA LEU A 810 -25.25 -8.54 53.53
C LEU A 810 -26.29 -9.23 52.66
N THR A 811 -27.53 -8.77 52.75
CA THR A 811 -28.68 -9.31 52.03
C THR A 811 -29.27 -8.29 51.07
N SER A 812 -29.44 -8.65 49.79
CA SER A 812 -30.06 -7.78 48.78
C SER A 812 -31.32 -8.30 48.10
N CYS A 813 -31.93 -7.40 47.34
CA CYS A 813 -32.94 -7.65 46.32
C CYS A 813 -32.35 -7.74 44.90
N LEU A 814 -33.20 -7.58 43.87
CA LEU A 814 -32.84 -7.60 42.47
C LEU A 814 -31.91 -6.47 42.05
N TYR A 815 -31.07 -6.74 41.07
CA TYR A 815 -30.17 -5.74 40.50
C TYR A 815 -30.90 -4.90 39.45
N MET A 816 -30.72 -3.58 39.49
CA MET A 816 -31.24 -2.68 38.45
C MET A 816 -30.65 -3.00 37.07
N GLU A 817 -29.45 -3.58 37.03
CA GLU A 817 -28.79 -4.11 35.84
C GLU A 817 -29.61 -5.20 35.16
N GLY A 818 -30.57 -5.83 35.85
CA GLY A 818 -31.55 -6.71 35.24
C GLY A 818 -32.36 -6.06 34.12
N PHE A 819 -32.43 -4.72 34.03
CA PHE A 819 -33.07 -4.00 32.91
C PHE A 819 -32.34 -4.13 31.57
N SER A 820 -31.12 -4.66 31.53
CA SER A 820 -30.47 -5.10 30.28
C SER A 820 -30.68 -6.58 29.97
N GLU A 821 -31.35 -7.33 30.86
CA GLU A 821 -31.54 -8.77 30.78
C GLU A 821 -33.00 -9.17 31.07
N VAL A 822 -33.26 -9.83 32.21
CA VAL A 822 -34.54 -10.47 32.53
C VAL A 822 -35.69 -9.49 32.81
N LEU A 823 -35.38 -8.21 32.98
CA LEU A 823 -36.33 -7.10 33.14
C LEU A 823 -36.33 -6.16 31.94
N ALA A 824 -35.59 -6.48 30.87
CA ALA A 824 -35.45 -5.62 29.71
C ALA A 824 -36.80 -5.37 29.03
N PRO A 825 -37.06 -4.12 28.57
CA PRO A 825 -38.28 -3.84 27.84
C PRO A 825 -38.20 -4.39 26.41
N HIS A 826 -39.34 -4.74 25.83
CA HIS A 826 -39.44 -5.21 24.45
C HIS A 826 -40.32 -4.28 23.61
N PRO A 827 -40.13 -4.21 22.28
CA PRO A 827 -40.98 -3.39 21.41
C PRO A 827 -42.45 -3.78 21.51
N ASP A 828 -43.35 -2.79 21.52
CA ASP A 828 -44.79 -3.05 21.39
C ASP A 828 -45.06 -3.67 20.01
N PRO A 829 -45.65 -4.88 19.94
CA PRO A 829 -45.97 -5.53 18.67
C PRO A 829 -46.86 -4.69 17.74
N ASN A 830 -47.61 -3.74 18.29
CA ASN A 830 -48.51 -2.85 17.54
C ASN A 830 -47.89 -1.47 17.25
N ASN A 831 -46.77 -1.14 17.90
CA ASN A 831 -46.06 0.12 17.70
C ASN A 831 -44.58 -0.01 18.12
N THR A 832 -43.72 -0.35 17.16
CA THR A 832 -42.29 -0.60 17.42
C THR A 832 -41.53 0.62 17.96
N ASP A 833 -42.10 1.83 17.87
CA ASP A 833 -41.54 3.07 18.45
C ASP A 833 -41.83 3.23 19.96
N THR A 834 -42.53 2.25 20.57
CA THR A 834 -42.83 2.21 22.01
C THR A 834 -42.28 0.94 22.63
N LEU A 835 -41.60 1.07 23.76
CA LEU A 835 -41.07 -0.05 24.53
C LEU A 835 -42.02 -0.43 25.68
N ILE A 836 -42.26 -1.73 25.86
CA ILE A 836 -43.09 -2.28 26.91
C ILE A 836 -42.19 -2.86 28.00
N PHE A 837 -42.26 -2.29 29.20
CA PHE A 837 -41.82 -2.96 30.42
C PHE A 837 -42.96 -3.85 30.90
N ALA A 838 -42.81 -5.17 30.84
CA ALA A 838 -43.85 -6.11 31.25
C ALA A 838 -43.42 -6.91 32.47
N ALA A 839 -44.23 -6.88 33.53
CA ALA A 839 -43.95 -7.61 34.76
C ALA A 839 -45.25 -7.91 35.54
N PRO A 840 -45.33 -9.07 36.23
CA PRO A 840 -46.50 -9.50 36.99
C PRO A 840 -46.56 -8.85 38.38
N LEU A 841 -46.70 -7.52 38.42
CA LEU A 841 -46.59 -6.72 39.64
C LEU A 841 -47.88 -5.95 40.00
N GLY A 842 -48.84 -5.82 39.08
CA GLY A 842 -50.04 -5.02 39.29
C GLY A 842 -49.73 -3.56 39.63
N THR A 843 -49.88 -3.19 40.91
CA THR A 843 -49.53 -1.86 41.43
C THR A 843 -48.45 -1.89 42.49
N ALA A 844 -47.89 -3.07 42.75
CA ALA A 844 -46.82 -3.26 43.72
C ALA A 844 -45.54 -2.53 43.26
N LYS A 845 -44.69 -2.22 44.25
CA LYS A 845 -43.32 -1.77 44.02
C LYS A 845 -42.39 -2.96 44.23
N CYS A 846 -41.32 -3.03 43.46
CA CYS A 846 -40.29 -4.05 43.63
C CYS A 846 -39.00 -3.38 44.12
N PRO A 847 -38.41 -3.83 45.25
CA PRO A 847 -37.13 -3.32 45.70
C PRO A 847 -36.05 -3.71 44.70
N LEU A 848 -35.33 -2.73 44.17
CA LEU A 848 -34.13 -2.95 43.35
C LEU A 848 -32.92 -2.29 44.00
N ILE A 849 -31.75 -2.91 43.85
CA ILE A 849 -30.46 -2.37 44.25
C ILE A 849 -29.64 -2.05 43.00
N TYR A 850 -28.98 -0.90 42.99
CA TYR A 850 -27.96 -0.58 42.00
C TYR A 850 -26.64 -1.24 42.45
N LEU A 851 -25.95 -1.98 41.58
CA LEU A 851 -24.76 -2.75 42.01
C LEU A 851 -23.68 -1.87 42.64
N LYS A 852 -23.58 -0.61 42.23
CA LYS A 852 -22.65 0.35 42.84
C LYS A 852 -22.97 0.60 44.32
N ASP A 853 -24.23 0.89 44.64
CA ASP A 853 -24.67 1.12 46.02
C ASP A 853 -24.45 -0.12 46.87
N TYR A 854 -24.70 -1.30 46.29
CA TYR A 854 -24.46 -2.56 46.98
C TYR A 854 -22.97 -2.77 47.32
N GLY A 855 -22.07 -2.38 46.43
CA GLY A 855 -20.63 -2.38 46.70
C GLY A 855 -20.23 -1.46 47.86
N ASP A 856 -20.87 -0.29 47.98
CA ASP A 856 -20.62 0.64 49.09
C ASP A 856 -21.07 0.05 50.44
N TYR A 857 -22.20 -0.68 50.48
CA TYR A 857 -22.63 -1.40 51.69
C TYR A 857 -21.69 -2.57 52.05
N ALA A 858 -21.22 -3.33 51.05
CA ALA A 858 -20.24 -4.38 51.27
C ALA A 858 -18.94 -3.83 51.85
N ARG A 859 -18.46 -2.70 51.30
CA ARG A 859 -17.29 -1.98 51.82
C ARG A 859 -17.52 -1.50 53.26
N TRP A 860 -18.67 -0.90 53.55
CA TRP A 860 -18.98 -0.42 54.90
C TRP A 860 -18.89 -1.54 55.94
N ILE A 861 -19.43 -2.72 55.64
CA ILE A 861 -19.34 -3.90 56.53
C ILE A 861 -17.88 -4.30 56.79
N LEU A 862 -17.02 -4.29 55.76
CA LEU A 862 -15.61 -4.67 55.88
C LEU A 862 -14.75 -3.60 56.58
N ASP A 863 -15.09 -2.33 56.41
CA ASP A 863 -14.41 -1.19 57.00
C ASP A 863 -14.82 -0.97 58.47
N THR A 864 -16.00 -1.46 58.88
CA THR A 864 -16.58 -1.23 60.22
C THR A 864 -16.94 -2.52 60.98
N PRO A 865 -16.03 -3.51 61.13
CA PRO A 865 -16.35 -4.81 61.73
C PRO A 865 -16.87 -4.74 63.17
N ALA A 866 -16.48 -3.71 63.93
CA ALA A 866 -17.00 -3.49 65.29
C ALA A 866 -18.49 -3.08 65.30
N TRP A 867 -18.98 -2.49 64.21
CA TRP A 867 -20.36 -2.04 64.05
C TRP A 867 -21.22 -3.07 63.34
N SER A 868 -20.65 -3.84 62.41
CA SER A 868 -21.37 -4.85 61.63
C SER A 868 -21.46 -6.23 62.32
N ASN A 869 -20.70 -6.48 63.40
CA ASN A 869 -20.71 -7.79 64.06
C ASN A 869 -22.10 -8.18 64.60
N GLY A 870 -22.60 -9.34 64.19
CA GLY A 870 -23.94 -9.85 64.50
C GLY A 870 -25.06 -9.25 63.65
N LEU A 871 -24.73 -8.49 62.60
CA LEU A 871 -25.70 -7.79 61.76
C LEU A 871 -26.05 -8.59 60.51
N VAL A 872 -27.35 -8.74 60.25
CA VAL A 872 -27.90 -9.06 58.93
C VAL A 872 -28.38 -7.74 58.31
N LEU A 873 -27.58 -7.16 57.42
CA LEU A 873 -27.85 -5.88 56.79
C LEU A 873 -28.66 -6.10 55.50
N HIS A 874 -29.92 -5.66 55.50
CA HIS A 874 -30.79 -5.70 54.33
C HIS A 874 -30.69 -4.38 53.58
N VAL A 875 -30.43 -4.42 52.27
CA VAL A 875 -30.24 -3.23 51.44
C VAL A 875 -31.05 -3.28 50.16
N ALA A 876 -31.55 -2.11 49.76
CA ALA A 876 -32.14 -1.82 48.46
C ALA A 876 -31.82 -0.35 48.14
N THR A 877 -31.71 0.00 46.86
CA THR A 877 -31.54 1.40 46.44
C THR A 877 -32.89 2.11 46.47
N GLU A 878 -33.94 1.47 45.95
CA GLU A 878 -35.29 2.03 45.92
C GLU A 878 -36.37 0.95 45.71
N ASP A 879 -37.57 1.23 46.20
CA ASP A 879 -38.79 0.47 45.89
C ASP A 879 -39.43 1.04 44.61
N ILE A 880 -39.11 0.41 43.48
CA ILE A 880 -39.47 0.92 42.15
C ILE A 880 -40.89 0.49 41.77
N SER A 881 -41.75 1.46 41.45
CA SER A 881 -43.00 1.20 40.73
C SER A 881 -42.72 1.13 39.22
N TRP A 882 -43.25 0.14 38.52
CA TRP A 882 -43.00 -0.01 37.07
C TRP A 882 -43.57 1.16 36.25
N LYS A 883 -44.64 1.79 36.71
CA LYS A 883 -45.14 3.04 36.10
C LYS A 883 -44.11 4.17 36.24
N GLY A 884 -43.54 4.34 37.44
CA GLY A 884 -42.48 5.31 37.70
C GLY A 884 -41.22 5.02 36.86
N LEU A 885 -40.84 3.74 36.73
CA LEU A 885 -39.76 3.31 35.86
C LEU A 885 -39.97 3.77 34.41
N THR A 886 -41.14 3.52 33.84
CA THR A 886 -41.42 3.92 32.44
C THR A 886 -41.40 5.43 32.25
N ALA A 887 -41.89 6.19 33.25
CA ALA A 887 -41.83 7.65 33.22
C ALA A 887 -40.37 8.14 33.24
N ALA A 888 -39.56 7.62 34.17
CA ALA A 888 -38.14 7.96 34.28
C ALA A 888 -37.34 7.55 33.03
N PHE A 889 -37.59 6.34 32.51
CA PHE A 889 -36.96 5.84 31.30
C PHE A 889 -37.27 6.75 30.10
N THR A 890 -38.53 7.12 29.91
CA THR A 890 -38.93 8.01 28.81
C THR A 890 -38.38 9.42 28.98
N GLU A 891 -38.35 9.95 30.20
CA GLU A 891 -37.76 11.26 30.49
C GLU A 891 -36.27 11.31 30.16
N VAL A 892 -35.51 10.27 30.56
CA VAL A 892 -34.05 10.23 30.38
C VAL A 892 -33.66 9.90 28.94
N THR A 893 -34.36 8.97 28.28
CA THR A 893 -33.96 8.45 26.97
C THR A 893 -34.67 9.13 25.79
N GLY A 894 -35.79 9.81 26.04
CA GLY A 894 -36.70 10.29 24.99
C GLY A 894 -37.50 9.19 24.29
N ILE A 895 -37.27 7.91 24.61
CA ILE A 895 -37.98 6.77 24.02
C ILE A 895 -39.30 6.57 24.75
N LYS A 896 -40.41 6.49 24.03
CA LYS A 896 -41.72 6.21 24.63
C LYS A 896 -41.72 4.82 25.24
N SER A 897 -42.14 4.72 26.49
CA SER A 897 -42.28 3.44 27.17
C SER A 897 -43.55 3.36 28.00
N VAL A 898 -44.08 2.14 28.15
CA VAL A 898 -45.29 1.87 28.93
C VAL A 898 -45.09 0.64 29.81
N TYR A 899 -45.73 0.65 30.97
CA TYR A 899 -45.83 -0.53 31.82
C TYR A 899 -47.05 -1.36 31.42
N LYS A 900 -46.85 -2.65 31.17
CA LYS A 900 -47.92 -3.63 31.02
C LYS A 900 -47.88 -4.65 32.15
N ASP A 901 -48.93 -4.63 32.97
CA ASP A 901 -49.16 -5.71 33.92
C ASP A 901 -49.59 -6.98 33.19
N ILE A 902 -48.97 -8.10 33.52
CA ILE A 902 -49.14 -9.38 32.83
C ILE A 902 -49.22 -10.52 33.86
N THR A 903 -49.79 -11.65 33.46
CA THR A 903 -49.75 -12.87 34.28
C THR A 903 -48.37 -13.52 34.26
N LEU A 904 -48.09 -14.41 35.22
CA LEU A 904 -46.84 -15.19 35.25
C LEU A 904 -46.66 -16.03 33.98
N ASP A 905 -47.73 -16.70 33.54
CA ASP A 905 -47.73 -17.48 32.29
C ASP A 905 -47.41 -16.63 31.06
N GLU A 906 -47.84 -15.37 31.05
CA GLU A 906 -47.51 -14.42 29.98
C GLU A 906 -46.05 -13.97 30.08
N TYR A 907 -45.52 -13.75 31.28
CA TYR A 907 -44.13 -13.36 31.50
C TYR A 907 -43.15 -14.40 30.95
N PHE A 908 -43.36 -15.69 31.22
CA PHE A 908 -42.52 -16.76 30.68
C PHE A 908 -42.68 -16.98 29.18
N LYS A 909 -43.75 -16.45 28.56
CA LYS A 909 -43.95 -16.45 27.09
C LYS A 909 -43.30 -15.27 26.38
N LEU A 910 -42.75 -14.29 27.10
CA LEU A 910 -42.06 -13.14 26.50
C LEU A 910 -40.70 -13.51 25.86
N GLY A 911 -40.23 -14.75 26.04
CA GLY A 911 -38.93 -15.18 25.53
C GLY A 911 -37.74 -14.70 26.35
N VAL A 912 -37.99 -14.17 27.56
CA VAL A 912 -36.95 -13.77 28.53
C VAL A 912 -36.04 -14.93 28.91
N PHE A 913 -36.62 -16.14 29.00
CA PHE A 913 -35.90 -17.39 29.16
C PHE A 913 -36.14 -18.27 27.94
N ALA A 914 -35.07 -18.83 27.37
CA ALA A 914 -35.15 -19.65 26.15
C ALA A 914 -35.96 -20.95 26.36
N ASP A 915 -35.89 -21.55 27.54
CA ASP A 915 -36.66 -22.73 27.93
C ASP A 915 -37.11 -22.62 29.40
N PRO A 916 -38.28 -22.03 29.69
CA PRO A 916 -38.81 -21.88 31.05
C PRO A 916 -38.99 -23.20 31.81
N GLU A 917 -39.18 -24.31 31.11
CA GLU A 917 -39.40 -25.63 31.72
C GLU A 917 -38.08 -26.38 31.96
N ALA A 918 -36.94 -25.80 31.56
CA ALA A 918 -35.63 -26.35 31.86
C ALA A 918 -35.38 -26.37 33.37
N LYS A 919 -34.98 -27.54 33.88
CA LYS A 919 -34.49 -27.70 35.26
C LYS A 919 -33.11 -27.08 35.39
N VAL A 920 -32.92 -26.22 36.39
CA VAL A 920 -31.68 -25.46 36.58
C VAL A 920 -30.86 -26.06 37.72
N GLY A 921 -29.63 -26.50 37.42
CA GLY A 921 -28.67 -26.97 38.42
C GLY A 921 -27.31 -27.30 37.78
N HIS A 922 -26.23 -26.76 38.35
CA HIS A 922 -24.88 -26.92 37.79
C HIS A 922 -24.12 -28.16 38.31
N SER A 923 -24.58 -28.78 39.41
CA SER A 923 -23.81 -29.80 40.15
C SER A 923 -24.45 -31.19 40.15
N VAL A 924 -25.61 -31.36 39.52
CA VAL A 924 -26.34 -32.64 39.42
C VAL A 924 -26.89 -32.80 38.00
N THR A 925 -27.17 -34.03 37.58
CA THR A 925 -27.73 -34.27 36.24
C THR A 925 -29.12 -33.63 36.13
N HIS A 926 -29.53 -33.21 34.92
CA HIS A 926 -30.84 -32.59 34.64
C HIS A 926 -32.07 -33.42 35.11
N ASN A 927 -31.89 -34.71 35.45
CA ASN A 927 -32.94 -35.60 35.95
C ASN A 927 -33.06 -35.62 37.48
N ASP A 928 -32.27 -34.84 38.22
CA ASP A 928 -32.30 -34.86 39.67
C ASP A 928 -33.65 -34.31 40.20
N PRO A 929 -34.33 -35.03 41.11
CA PRO A 929 -35.65 -34.66 41.61
C PRO A 929 -35.63 -33.44 42.53
N THR A 930 -34.45 -32.97 42.96
CA THR A 930 -34.29 -31.76 43.79
C THR A 930 -34.20 -30.47 42.98
N LEU A 931 -34.09 -30.56 41.65
CA LEU A 931 -34.04 -29.40 40.76
C LEU A 931 -35.44 -28.86 40.44
N PHE A 932 -35.55 -27.54 40.54
CA PHE A 932 -36.70 -26.76 40.13
C PHE A 932 -36.49 -26.26 38.69
N THR A 933 -37.58 -26.11 37.93
CA THR A 933 -37.53 -25.45 36.62
C THR A 933 -37.21 -23.96 36.77
N ILE A 934 -36.79 -23.31 35.68
CA ILE A 934 -36.69 -21.84 35.63
C ILE A 934 -38.03 -21.23 36.02
N HIS A 935 -39.11 -21.76 35.45
CA HIS A 935 -40.47 -21.33 35.72
C HIS A 935 -40.83 -21.46 37.20
N GLU A 936 -40.54 -22.59 37.85
CA GLU A 936 -40.81 -22.78 39.29
C GLU A 936 -39.99 -21.82 40.15
N ASN A 937 -38.69 -21.66 39.89
CA ASN A 937 -37.80 -20.77 40.65
C ASN A 937 -38.21 -19.30 40.55
N TYR A 938 -38.39 -18.80 39.32
CA TYR A 938 -38.68 -17.39 39.07
C TYR A 938 -40.17 -17.05 39.29
N SER A 939 -41.06 -18.05 39.36
CA SER A 939 -42.42 -17.82 39.86
C SER A 939 -42.44 -17.52 41.35
N GLY A 940 -41.62 -18.21 42.14
CA GLY A 940 -41.48 -17.92 43.57
C GLY A 940 -41.08 -16.47 43.80
N PHE A 941 -40.09 -15.99 43.03
CA PHE A 941 -39.56 -14.64 43.06
C PHE A 941 -40.60 -13.52 42.88
N TRP A 942 -41.52 -13.62 41.91
CA TRP A 942 -42.58 -12.62 41.71
C TRP A 942 -43.72 -12.71 42.73
N ASN A 943 -43.77 -13.77 43.52
CA ASN A 943 -44.78 -14.02 44.55
C ASN A 943 -44.20 -13.96 45.98
N THR A 944 -43.02 -13.35 46.15
CA THR A 944 -42.33 -13.21 47.44
C THR A 944 -42.88 -12.08 48.31
#